data_AF-A0A535LGM9-F1
#
_entry.id   AF-A0A535LGM9-F1
#
_cell.length_a   1.000
_cell.length_b   1.000
_cell.length_c   1.000
_cell.angle_alpha   90.00
_cell.angle_beta   90.00
_cell.angle_gamma   90.00
#
_symmetry.space_group_name_H-M   'P 1'
#
loop_
_entity.id
_entity.type
_entity.pdbx_description
1 polymer ?
#
loop_
_entity_poly.entity_id
_entity_poly.type
_entity_poly.pdbx_seq_one_letter_code
_entity_poly.pdbx_strand_id
1 'polypeptide(L)'
;MRGRYPDLPAAREDELAGKGRLFEAVVRLLDALARSAPLVLLLEDLHRVDGASLDLLRYLAHSWKEQGRRVLLLSTMRSEGPELSPQLATHLADLGRDVPLTQVTLQPLSQAQTMHLLEAMVGEGEPGTSTGEKQRDLDSTQPAPGWRGAAPAPERETPLLRLGDFLFAQTGGQPMYLLETLKLLRERQLLVPRLAADGRWRLEPTVEMSVAVVQEGACRELLPPSVRAMIQARLARLSPAARQVVMAAAVLATPASARRLWQIAQLGVQAGVEALEEAIKSGILREEEARPGRSAHYRFTHELMREVVYTELGAARRQVLHQQALAVLPSEGARASELAYHARASGQAQEACRYSVQAGDEAVAVFAVDDAIRHYEQGRSLLQEHPPGQSVLEAWEVECLYTHLGQAYAFQSAWEKAQQVYEVLIAYGRQHQLPTMVSLTLNRLAILAVQQAKDQSQVRALLEEARRTAQTSHDQRVLAETEWSLAQITAIWWGNPKCAFPHGVQALELARASNDKELEARSLYSLGGIHLFEGDFEEAIHCLEASLVLYAALSNEPTASWDLSLPSLVVGAPPTHSLTLGAREAFFWGMLALAQVQAGQVQASIRSSRRALALAKENQNVWAHVSSLAILTFGLLEVGAYEEAFVLMHTALELARTLPQMVIFQLFVHALGSTYHTLQQWEEASRTLAEAEAVAERLDLRLTRASVLSKLCMHYALMGQWEAAYRYAVEASTLRKNADLRLILLDFSLHYEIEAFLHRGDERQAREAVQRLGEQVEPYPRFRLPYLRSRAVLAEWEGDNEQAIGHWHEAAGLAADLGLPAEQWQIQAALGRVYEVSGQHVQARAAFGEAVRIIQGLAQDIEDEARHAHFLASPPIHQVLQHAHWVSSST
;
A
#
# COMPACT_ATOMS: atom_id res chain seq x y z
N MET A 1 29.40 60.94 -29.09
CA MET A 1 28.72 61.78 -30.10
C MET A 1 29.64 62.34 -31.20
N ARG A 2 30.94 62.63 -30.97
CA ARG A 2 31.85 63.16 -32.02
C ARG A 2 32.12 62.22 -33.21
N GLY A 3 31.91 60.91 -33.09
CA GLY A 3 31.97 60.01 -34.25
C GLY A 3 30.80 60.17 -35.23
N ARG A 4 29.74 60.91 -34.85
CA ARG A 4 28.53 61.10 -35.66
C ARG A 4 28.37 62.52 -36.23
N TYR A 5 29.12 63.51 -35.72
CA TYR A 5 29.07 64.91 -36.15
C TYR A 5 30.48 65.56 -36.05
N PRO A 6 31.27 65.54 -37.14
CA PRO A 6 32.66 66.00 -37.14
C PRO A 6 32.83 67.53 -37.10
N ASP A 7 31.78 68.31 -37.41
CA ASP A 7 31.81 69.79 -37.42
C ASP A 7 31.55 70.44 -36.05
N LEU A 8 31.48 69.65 -34.97
CA LEU A 8 31.32 70.18 -33.61
C LEU A 8 32.61 70.89 -33.17
N PRO A 9 32.56 72.16 -32.72
CA PRO A 9 33.76 72.90 -32.33
C PRO A 9 34.58 72.19 -31.24
N ALA A 10 35.89 72.39 -31.27
CA ALA A 10 36.81 71.86 -30.27
C ALA A 10 36.46 72.39 -28.87
N ALA A 11 36.53 71.50 -27.87
CA ALA A 11 36.18 71.81 -26.48
C ALA A 11 37.08 72.94 -25.97
N ARG A 12 36.49 74.07 -25.59
CA ARG A 12 37.17 75.15 -24.86
C ARG A 12 37.31 74.73 -23.39
N GLU A 13 38.34 75.24 -22.71
CA GLU A 13 38.68 75.02 -21.28
C GLU A 13 37.55 75.34 -20.26
N ASP A 14 36.37 75.74 -20.72
CA ASP A 14 35.19 76.11 -19.93
C ASP A 14 34.15 74.97 -19.79
N GLU A 15 34.51 73.72 -20.13
CA GLU A 15 33.61 72.54 -20.10
C GLU A 15 33.29 72.06 -18.68
N LEU A 16 34.23 72.15 -17.72
CA LEU A 16 33.96 71.85 -16.30
C LEU A 16 32.97 72.86 -15.69
N ALA A 17 33.11 74.13 -16.04
CA ALA A 17 32.13 75.17 -15.73
C ALA A 17 30.80 74.92 -16.47
N GLY A 18 30.84 74.40 -17.69
CA GLY A 18 29.67 73.96 -18.46
C GLY A 18 28.88 72.81 -17.83
N LYS A 19 29.56 71.73 -17.39
CA LYS A 19 28.94 70.57 -16.71
C LYS A 19 28.29 71.00 -15.39
N GLY A 20 28.97 71.82 -14.59
CA GLY A 20 28.43 72.39 -13.35
C GLY A 20 27.19 73.26 -13.60
N ARG A 21 27.24 74.16 -14.60
CA ARG A 21 26.09 75.01 -14.99
C ARG A 21 24.89 74.19 -15.45
N LEU A 22 25.11 73.10 -16.20
CA LEU A 22 24.04 72.20 -16.64
C LEU A 22 23.40 71.46 -15.45
N PHE A 23 24.23 70.92 -14.55
CA PHE A 23 23.76 70.23 -13.35
C PHE A 23 22.92 71.16 -12.47
N GLU A 24 23.39 72.40 -12.27
CA GLU A 24 22.68 73.42 -11.52
C GLU A 24 21.37 73.84 -12.21
N ALA A 25 21.35 73.96 -13.54
CA ALA A 25 20.14 74.27 -14.30
C ALA A 25 19.08 73.16 -14.16
N VAL A 26 19.49 71.89 -14.23
CA VAL A 26 18.58 70.73 -14.05
C VAL A 26 18.08 70.67 -12.61
N VAL A 27 18.93 70.91 -11.61
CA VAL A 27 18.51 71.05 -10.21
C VAL A 27 17.46 72.14 -10.10
N ARG A 28 17.76 73.38 -10.53
CA ARG A 28 16.83 74.52 -10.41
C ARG A 28 15.48 74.26 -11.06
N LEU A 29 15.47 73.58 -12.22
CA LEU A 29 14.24 73.19 -12.91
C LEU A 29 13.41 72.20 -12.09
N LEU A 30 14.01 71.09 -11.67
CA LEU A 30 13.31 70.06 -10.89
C LEU A 30 12.93 70.55 -9.50
N ASP A 31 13.72 71.47 -8.94
CA ASP A 31 13.47 72.14 -7.67
C ASP A 31 12.27 73.10 -7.75
N ALA A 32 12.13 73.84 -8.86
CA ALA A 32 10.95 74.67 -9.12
C ALA A 32 9.67 73.81 -9.21
N LEU A 33 9.76 72.62 -9.83
CA LEU A 33 8.64 71.68 -9.91
C LEU A 33 8.29 71.10 -8.52
N ALA A 34 9.30 70.66 -7.77
CA ALA A 34 9.14 70.09 -6.43
C ALA A 34 8.65 71.09 -5.37
N ARG A 35 8.77 72.41 -5.62
CA ARG A 35 8.18 73.47 -4.78
C ARG A 35 6.66 73.53 -4.90
N SER A 36 6.13 73.23 -6.08
CA SER A 36 4.70 73.37 -6.37
C SER A 36 3.87 72.17 -5.90
N ALA A 37 4.44 70.97 -5.95
CA ALA A 37 3.84 69.72 -5.48
C ALA A 37 4.93 68.65 -5.25
N PRO A 38 4.65 67.57 -4.49
CA PRO A 38 5.53 66.41 -4.43
C PRO A 38 5.81 65.84 -5.82
N LEU A 39 7.08 65.54 -6.12
CA LEU A 39 7.52 65.08 -7.45
C LEU A 39 7.91 63.59 -7.40
N VAL A 40 7.41 62.80 -8.34
CA VAL A 40 7.87 61.42 -8.57
C VAL A 40 8.59 61.36 -9.91
N LEU A 41 9.83 60.89 -9.90
CA LEU A 41 10.65 60.69 -11.09
C LEU A 41 10.87 59.20 -11.31
N LEU A 42 10.49 58.69 -12.48
CA LEU A 42 10.71 57.30 -12.89
C LEU A 42 11.85 57.24 -13.91
N LEU A 43 12.87 56.44 -13.61
CA LEU A 43 13.98 56.13 -14.51
C LEU A 43 13.95 54.66 -14.88
N GLU A 44 13.64 54.39 -16.14
CA GLU A 44 13.62 53.03 -16.66
C GLU A 44 15.03 52.58 -17.08
N ASP A 45 15.36 51.31 -16.84
CA ASP A 45 16.58 50.66 -17.30
C ASP A 45 17.89 51.34 -16.88
N LEU A 46 18.04 51.59 -15.58
CA LEU A 46 19.22 52.25 -14.99
C LEU A 46 20.55 51.55 -15.34
N HIS A 47 20.51 50.23 -15.59
CA HIS A 47 21.67 49.44 -16.04
C HIS A 47 22.28 49.88 -17.38
N ARG A 48 21.54 50.67 -18.19
CA ARG A 48 21.99 51.15 -19.50
C ARG A 48 22.52 52.59 -19.47
N VAL A 49 22.49 53.24 -18.30
CA VAL A 49 22.83 54.66 -18.13
C VAL A 49 24.35 54.85 -18.11
N ASP A 50 24.83 55.96 -18.69
CA ASP A 50 26.25 56.30 -18.73
C ASP A 50 26.73 57.01 -17.45
N GLY A 51 28.05 57.02 -17.22
CA GLY A 51 28.63 57.58 -15.99
C GLY A 51 28.30 59.06 -15.75
N ALA A 52 28.23 59.87 -16.81
CA ALA A 52 27.91 61.29 -16.69
C ALA A 52 26.46 61.55 -16.21
N SER A 53 25.52 60.69 -16.61
CA SER A 53 24.14 60.74 -16.15
C SER A 53 24.00 60.22 -14.71
N LEU A 54 24.78 59.21 -14.31
CA LEU A 54 24.85 58.76 -12.91
C LEU A 54 25.41 59.86 -11.98
N ASP A 55 26.43 60.61 -12.42
CA ASP A 55 26.95 61.77 -11.69
C ASP A 55 25.86 62.84 -11.47
N LEU A 56 25.05 63.10 -12.51
CA LEU A 56 23.94 64.06 -12.42
C LEU A 56 22.88 63.58 -11.43
N LEU A 57 22.54 62.29 -11.44
CA LEU A 57 21.58 61.72 -10.48
C LEU A 57 22.06 61.84 -9.04
N ARG A 58 23.36 61.61 -8.80
CA ARG A 58 23.96 61.82 -7.48
C ARG A 58 23.90 63.29 -7.05
N TYR A 59 24.24 64.20 -7.96
CA TYR A 59 24.18 65.64 -7.70
C TYR A 59 22.76 66.11 -7.37
N LEU A 60 21.76 65.62 -8.11
CA LEU A 60 20.34 65.92 -7.87
C LEU A 60 19.87 65.36 -6.53
N ALA A 61 20.18 64.10 -6.23
CA ALA A 61 19.76 63.44 -5.01
C ALA A 61 20.34 64.14 -3.76
N HIS A 62 21.61 64.55 -3.83
CA HIS A 62 22.26 65.33 -2.77
C HIS A 62 21.58 66.69 -2.58
N SER A 63 21.37 67.44 -3.67
CA SER A 63 20.74 68.76 -3.62
C SER A 63 19.33 68.73 -3.04
N TRP A 64 18.50 67.74 -3.43
CA TRP A 64 17.15 67.59 -2.88
C TRP A 64 17.13 67.21 -1.42
N LYS A 65 18.09 66.40 -0.97
CA LYS A 65 18.25 66.04 0.45
C LYS A 65 18.61 67.26 1.29
N GLU A 66 19.60 68.05 0.86
CA GLU A 66 20.00 69.28 1.57
C GLU A 66 18.86 70.29 1.67
N GLN A 67 18.06 70.42 0.61
CA GLN A 67 16.96 71.39 0.53
C GLN A 67 15.64 70.86 1.10
N GLY A 68 15.58 69.61 1.59
CA GLY A 68 14.38 69.00 2.16
C GLY A 68 13.20 68.86 1.18
N ARG A 69 13.47 68.61 -0.10
CA ARG A 69 12.43 68.50 -1.14
C ARG A 69 11.69 67.17 -1.08
N ARG A 70 10.39 67.21 -1.40
CA ARG A 70 9.53 66.02 -1.48
C ARG A 70 9.63 65.37 -2.85
N VAL A 71 10.76 64.72 -3.14
CA VAL A 71 11.01 64.01 -4.40
C VAL A 71 11.18 62.51 -4.14
N LEU A 72 10.47 61.67 -4.90
CA LEU A 72 10.68 60.22 -4.94
C LEU A 72 11.30 59.84 -6.29
N LEU A 73 12.49 59.25 -6.26
CA LEU A 73 13.13 58.68 -7.44
C LEU A 73 12.89 57.16 -7.47
N LEU A 74 12.14 56.70 -8.46
CA LEU A 74 11.92 55.28 -8.74
C LEU A 74 12.77 54.89 -9.94
N SER A 75 13.55 53.82 -9.81
CA SER A 75 14.40 53.33 -10.90
C SER A 75 14.21 51.84 -11.11
N THR A 76 14.15 51.40 -12.37
CA THR A 76 14.13 49.97 -12.72
C THR A 76 15.51 49.52 -13.18
N MET A 77 15.93 48.33 -12.76
CA MET A 77 17.24 47.76 -13.08
C MET A 77 17.17 46.24 -13.10
N ARG A 78 17.97 45.59 -13.95
CA ARG A 78 18.12 44.12 -13.95
C ARG A 78 19.11 43.71 -12.86
N SER A 79 18.78 42.65 -12.12
CA SER A 79 19.58 42.15 -10.99
C SER A 79 20.63 41.10 -11.37
N GLU A 80 20.57 40.55 -12.59
CA GLU A 80 21.47 39.50 -13.06
C GLU A 80 21.87 39.72 -14.54
N GLY A 81 23.11 39.35 -14.88
CA GLY A 81 23.64 39.37 -16.25
C GLY A 81 24.93 40.19 -16.43
N PRO A 82 25.63 40.05 -17.57
CA PRO A 82 26.89 40.75 -17.86
C PRO A 82 26.74 42.28 -18.04
N GLU A 83 25.51 42.80 -17.99
CA GLU A 83 25.18 44.23 -18.15
C GLU A 83 25.27 45.02 -16.83
N LEU A 84 25.41 44.35 -15.68
CA LEU A 84 25.71 44.99 -14.40
C LEU A 84 27.19 45.37 -14.35
N SER A 85 27.51 46.60 -14.76
CA SER A 85 28.88 47.10 -14.65
C SER A 85 29.27 47.25 -13.16
N PRO A 86 30.50 46.86 -12.76
CA PRO A 86 31.01 47.09 -11.40
C PRO A 86 30.96 48.58 -11.00
N GLN A 87 31.03 49.46 -12.00
CA GLN A 87 30.89 50.91 -11.85
C GLN A 87 29.49 51.28 -11.35
N LEU A 88 28.42 50.73 -11.95
CA LEU A 88 27.05 51.01 -11.53
C LEU A 88 26.78 50.53 -10.10
N ALA A 89 27.26 49.34 -9.73
CA ALA A 89 27.15 48.82 -8.37
C ALA A 89 27.83 49.74 -7.35
N THR A 90 29.01 50.26 -7.70
CA THR A 90 29.77 51.21 -6.86
C THR A 90 29.04 52.54 -6.74
N HIS A 91 28.55 53.09 -7.86
CA HIS A 91 27.78 54.35 -7.88
C HIS A 91 26.47 54.27 -7.09
N LEU A 92 25.75 53.14 -7.15
CA LEU A 92 24.54 52.92 -6.36
C LEU A 92 24.84 52.76 -4.86
N ALA A 93 25.94 52.09 -4.51
CA ALA A 93 26.39 51.98 -3.13
C ALA A 93 26.77 53.35 -2.56
N ASP A 94 27.47 54.19 -3.33
CA ASP A 94 27.80 55.56 -2.94
C ASP A 94 26.55 56.44 -2.82
N LEU A 95 25.61 56.32 -3.76
CA LEU A 95 24.33 57.05 -3.70
C LEU A 95 23.51 56.66 -2.45
N GLY A 96 23.49 55.38 -2.09
CA GLY A 96 22.79 54.87 -0.90
C GLY A 96 23.40 55.31 0.43
N ARG A 97 24.68 55.73 0.45
CA ARG A 97 25.29 56.38 1.63
C ARG A 97 24.80 57.81 1.78
N ASP A 98 24.62 58.50 0.66
CA ASP A 98 24.29 59.92 0.63
C ASP A 98 22.78 60.17 0.74
N VAL A 99 21.91 59.27 0.28
CA VAL A 99 20.44 59.44 0.22
C VAL A 99 19.73 58.12 0.60
N PRO A 100 18.56 58.15 1.28
CA PRO A 100 17.81 56.95 1.59
C PRO A 100 17.46 56.17 0.32
N LEU A 101 17.98 54.96 0.21
CA LEU A 101 17.76 54.05 -0.92
C LEU A 101 17.02 52.81 -0.45
N THR A 102 15.92 52.48 -1.11
CA THR A 102 15.18 51.23 -0.89
C THR A 102 15.22 50.40 -2.16
N GLN A 103 15.85 49.22 -2.09
CA GLN A 103 15.88 48.28 -3.20
C GLN A 103 14.77 47.25 -3.02
N VAL A 104 13.92 47.12 -4.03
CA VAL A 104 12.84 46.12 -4.08
C VAL A 104 13.18 45.10 -5.15
N THR A 105 13.57 43.89 -4.74
CA THR A 105 13.80 42.77 -5.66
C THR A 105 12.46 42.12 -5.99
N LEU A 106 12.02 42.23 -7.25
CA LEU A 106 10.78 41.62 -7.71
C LEU A 106 10.98 40.11 -7.92
N GLN A 107 10.18 39.32 -7.22
CA GLN A 107 10.11 37.86 -7.39
C GLN A 107 8.89 37.49 -8.26
N PRO A 108 8.88 36.30 -8.87
CA PRO A 108 7.65 35.76 -9.46
C PRO A 108 6.53 35.71 -8.42
N LEU A 109 5.28 35.83 -8.87
CA LEU A 109 4.12 35.71 -8.00
C LEU A 109 4.09 34.30 -7.40
N SER A 110 3.81 34.18 -6.10
CA SER A 110 3.53 32.87 -5.51
C SER A 110 2.24 32.27 -6.06
N GLN A 111 1.99 30.98 -5.81
CA GLN A 111 0.72 30.33 -6.14
C GLN A 111 -0.46 31.09 -5.54
N ALA A 112 -0.37 31.47 -4.26
CA ALA A 112 -1.39 32.26 -3.57
C ALA A 112 -1.59 33.65 -4.20
N GLN A 113 -0.51 34.33 -4.61
CA GLN A 113 -0.61 35.63 -5.28
C GLN A 113 -1.17 35.51 -6.70
N THR A 114 -0.89 34.41 -7.38
CA THR A 114 -1.46 34.06 -8.69
C THR A 114 -2.96 33.81 -8.56
N MET A 115 -3.37 33.04 -7.55
CA MET A 115 -4.78 32.84 -7.20
C MET A 115 -5.46 34.16 -6.87
N HIS A 116 -4.85 34.99 -6.02
CA HIS A 116 -5.41 36.29 -5.64
C HIS A 116 -5.59 37.23 -6.84
N LEU A 117 -4.64 37.22 -7.79
CA LEU A 117 -4.76 37.96 -9.04
C LEU A 117 -5.93 37.44 -9.89
N LEU A 118 -6.13 36.12 -9.97
CA LEU A 118 -7.25 35.52 -10.69
C LEU A 118 -8.58 35.80 -10.02
N GLU A 119 -8.66 35.68 -8.70
CA GLU A 119 -9.84 36.04 -7.90
C GLU A 119 -10.22 37.51 -8.09
N ALA A 120 -9.24 38.41 -8.12
CA ALA A 120 -9.47 39.83 -8.42
C ALA A 120 -9.98 40.06 -9.85
N MET A 121 -9.64 39.19 -10.81
CA MET A 121 -10.09 39.25 -12.20
C MET A 121 -11.44 38.54 -12.46
N VAL A 122 -11.81 37.57 -11.62
CA VAL A 122 -13.03 36.74 -11.77
C VAL A 122 -14.14 37.19 -10.81
N GLY A 123 -13.81 37.81 -9.68
CA GLY A 123 -14.70 38.32 -8.62
C GLY A 123 -15.51 37.23 -7.90
N GLU A 124 -15.87 37.44 -6.63
CA GLU A 124 -16.77 36.53 -5.92
C GLU A 124 -18.10 36.42 -6.67
N GLY A 125 -18.40 35.22 -7.15
CA GLY A 125 -19.68 34.85 -7.75
C GLY A 125 -20.29 33.74 -6.90
N GLU A 126 -21.53 33.93 -6.44
CA GLU A 126 -22.28 32.86 -5.80
C GLU A 126 -22.37 31.63 -6.73
N PRO A 127 -22.26 30.40 -6.20
CA PRO A 127 -22.35 29.20 -7.01
C PRO A 127 -23.81 28.94 -7.42
N GLY A 128 -24.08 29.11 -8.72
CA GLY A 128 -25.14 28.38 -9.41
C GLY A 128 -26.50 29.07 -9.50
N THR A 129 -26.78 29.67 -10.66
CA THR A 129 -28.12 29.62 -11.25
C THR A 129 -28.00 28.97 -12.62
N SER A 130 -28.11 27.65 -12.64
CA SER A 130 -28.45 26.93 -13.86
C SER A 130 -29.89 27.33 -14.24
N THR A 131 -30.02 27.92 -15.42
CA THR A 131 -31.28 28.02 -16.14
C THR A 131 -31.95 26.65 -16.19
N GLY A 132 -33.18 26.59 -15.69
CA GLY A 132 -33.92 25.35 -15.54
C GLY A 132 -34.32 24.75 -16.88
N GLU A 133 -34.21 23.43 -16.96
CA GLU A 133 -35.09 22.61 -17.77
C GLU A 133 -35.48 21.35 -16.99
N LYS A 134 -36.77 21.04 -17.09
CA LYS A 134 -37.56 20.07 -16.34
C LYS A 134 -36.98 18.64 -16.37
N GLN A 135 -37.09 17.93 -15.25
CA GLN A 135 -37.76 16.62 -15.23
C GLN A 135 -38.22 16.30 -13.80
N ARG A 136 -39.50 15.92 -13.72
CA ARG A 136 -40.29 15.66 -12.51
C ARG A 136 -39.98 14.30 -11.86
N ASP A 137 -40.18 14.29 -10.55
CA ASP A 137 -40.75 13.25 -9.67
C ASP A 137 -40.30 11.79 -9.82
N LEU A 138 -39.79 11.23 -8.72
CA LEU A 138 -40.48 10.14 -8.01
C LEU A 138 -39.98 10.05 -6.55
N ASP A 139 -40.94 10.19 -5.64
CA ASP A 139 -40.88 9.93 -4.21
C ASP A 139 -40.30 8.55 -3.87
N SER A 140 -39.42 8.51 -2.86
CA SER A 140 -39.53 7.50 -1.80
C SER A 140 -38.82 8.00 -0.54
N THR A 141 -39.62 8.47 0.41
CA THR A 141 -39.27 8.69 1.81
C THR A 141 -38.94 7.38 2.54
N GLN A 142 -37.76 7.27 3.14
CA GLN A 142 -37.57 6.75 4.51
C GLN A 142 -36.14 7.03 5.03
N PRO A 143 -35.97 7.36 6.32
CA PRO A 143 -34.67 7.70 6.91
C PRO A 143 -33.97 6.45 7.48
N ALA A 144 -32.69 6.24 7.14
CA ALA A 144 -31.82 5.30 7.85
C ALA A 144 -30.85 6.06 8.78
N PRO A 145 -30.60 5.61 10.02
CA PRO A 145 -29.78 6.32 10.99
C PRO A 145 -28.30 5.95 10.89
N GLY A 146 -27.44 6.96 11.10
CA GLY A 146 -26.17 6.78 11.81
C GLY A 146 -24.96 6.28 11.00
N TRP A 147 -24.53 7.01 9.98
CA TRP A 147 -23.15 6.97 9.49
C TRP A 147 -22.50 8.35 9.66
N ARG A 148 -21.60 8.50 10.64
CA ARG A 148 -20.57 9.55 10.66
C ARG A 148 -19.21 8.87 10.69
N GLY A 149 -18.60 8.82 9.51
CA GLY A 149 -17.28 8.26 9.26
C GLY A 149 -16.96 8.26 7.77
N ALA A 150 -17.61 9.11 6.98
CA ALA A 150 -17.07 9.47 5.68
C ALA A 150 -15.99 10.52 5.94
N ALA A 151 -14.78 10.28 5.45
CA ALA A 151 -13.78 11.32 5.23
C ALA A 151 -14.47 12.57 4.64
N PRO A 152 -14.00 13.80 4.93
CA PRO A 152 -14.58 14.98 4.32
C PRO A 152 -14.65 14.75 2.80
N ALA A 153 -15.85 14.82 2.24
CA ALA A 153 -16.03 14.78 0.80
C ALA A 153 -15.04 15.78 0.20
N PRO A 154 -14.29 15.43 -0.87
CA PRO A 154 -13.31 16.33 -1.44
C PRO A 154 -14.02 17.66 -1.70
N GLU A 155 -13.48 18.73 -1.12
CA GLU A 155 -13.95 20.09 -1.37
C GLU A 155 -14.18 20.19 -2.87
N ARG A 156 -15.39 20.57 -3.30
CA ARG A 156 -15.69 20.73 -4.73
C ARG A 156 -14.70 21.74 -5.28
N GLU A 157 -13.60 21.25 -5.87
CA GLU A 157 -12.59 22.07 -6.51
C GLU A 157 -13.30 22.96 -7.50
N THR A 158 -13.31 24.26 -7.24
CA THR A 158 -13.92 25.21 -8.15
C THR A 158 -13.08 25.24 -9.44
N PRO A 159 -13.70 25.39 -10.62
CA PRO A 159 -12.97 25.53 -11.89
C PRO A 159 -11.89 26.63 -11.86
N LEU A 160 -12.05 27.63 -10.99
CA LEU A 160 -11.09 28.69 -10.73
C LEU A 160 -9.81 28.18 -10.06
N LEU A 161 -9.92 27.31 -9.06
CA LEU A 161 -8.78 26.72 -8.35
C LEU A 161 -7.90 25.93 -9.32
N ARG A 162 -8.52 25.07 -10.13
CA ARG A 162 -7.82 24.30 -11.18
C ARG A 162 -7.17 25.17 -12.24
N LEU A 163 -7.84 26.25 -12.65
CA LEU A 163 -7.26 27.22 -13.59
C LEU A 163 -6.04 27.92 -13.00
N GLY A 164 -6.09 28.30 -11.73
CA GLY A 164 -4.96 28.96 -11.09
C GLY A 164 -3.79 28.03 -10.81
N ASP A 165 -4.04 26.78 -10.43
CA ASP A 165 -3.01 25.75 -10.33
C ASP A 165 -2.37 25.47 -11.68
N PHE A 166 -3.18 25.36 -12.74
CA PHE A 166 -2.69 25.25 -14.10
C PHE A 166 -1.83 26.45 -14.50
N LEU A 167 -2.31 27.69 -14.32
CA LEU A 167 -1.58 28.90 -14.70
C LEU A 167 -0.29 29.04 -13.91
N PHE A 168 -0.29 28.75 -12.61
CA PHE A 168 0.92 28.78 -11.79
C PHE A 168 1.92 27.69 -12.21
N ALA A 169 1.47 26.44 -12.41
CA ALA A 169 2.31 25.34 -12.87
C ALA A 169 2.94 25.63 -14.25
N GLN A 170 2.19 26.25 -15.15
CA GLN A 170 2.70 26.62 -16.48
C GLN A 170 3.67 27.81 -16.41
N THR A 171 3.36 28.84 -15.63
CA THR A 171 4.06 30.13 -15.75
C THR A 171 5.13 30.34 -14.68
N GLY A 172 5.17 29.49 -13.66
CA GLY A 172 6.02 29.68 -12.48
C GLY A 172 5.76 31.00 -11.77
N GLY A 173 4.56 31.58 -11.92
CA GLY A 173 4.19 32.87 -11.33
C GLY A 173 4.76 34.11 -12.06
N GLN A 174 5.40 33.94 -13.21
CA GLN A 174 5.98 35.05 -13.97
C GLN A 174 4.85 35.93 -14.58
N PRO A 175 4.69 37.21 -14.18
CA PRO A 175 3.53 38.02 -14.58
C PRO A 175 3.37 38.17 -16.10
N MET A 176 4.49 38.27 -16.84
CA MET A 176 4.43 38.36 -18.30
C MET A 176 3.91 37.07 -18.94
N TYR A 177 4.39 35.89 -18.50
CA TYR A 177 3.91 34.61 -19.02
C TYR A 177 2.45 34.36 -18.66
N LEU A 178 2.05 34.75 -17.45
CA LEU A 178 0.67 34.68 -17.01
C LEU A 178 -0.27 35.52 -17.88
N LEU A 179 0.08 36.79 -18.14
CA LEU A 179 -0.71 37.67 -19.01
C LEU A 179 -0.80 37.15 -20.45
N GLU A 180 0.29 36.67 -21.01
CA GLU A 180 0.29 36.13 -22.38
C GLU A 180 -0.52 34.83 -22.48
N THR A 181 -0.49 33.98 -21.45
CA THR A 181 -1.32 32.76 -21.38
C THR A 181 -2.80 33.11 -21.26
N LEU A 182 -3.16 34.10 -20.42
CA LEU A 182 -4.54 34.58 -20.29
C LEU A 182 -5.07 35.19 -21.60
N LYS A 183 -4.25 35.96 -22.33
CA LYS A 183 -4.62 36.49 -23.65
C LYS A 183 -4.90 35.38 -24.66
N LEU A 184 -4.05 34.36 -24.70
CA LEU A 184 -4.23 33.20 -25.58
C LEU A 184 -5.51 32.44 -25.25
N LEU A 185 -5.76 32.16 -23.97
CA LEU A 185 -6.98 31.49 -23.52
C LEU A 185 -8.24 32.29 -23.90
N ARG A 186 -8.17 33.63 -23.83
CA ARG A 186 -9.25 34.50 -24.30
C ARG A 186 -9.43 34.47 -25.82
N GLU A 187 -8.34 34.55 -26.59
CA GLU A 187 -8.38 34.48 -28.05
C GLU A 187 -8.98 33.16 -28.55
N ARG A 188 -8.73 32.07 -27.82
CA ARG A 188 -9.31 30.75 -28.08
C ARG A 188 -10.73 30.56 -27.55
N GLN A 189 -11.33 31.60 -26.96
CA GLN A 189 -12.65 31.54 -26.34
C GLN A 189 -12.76 30.55 -25.16
N LEU A 190 -11.62 30.09 -24.62
CA LEU A 190 -11.56 29.24 -23.44
C LEU A 190 -11.80 30.04 -22.14
N LEU A 191 -11.48 31.34 -22.18
CA LEU A 191 -11.87 32.34 -21.19
C LEU A 191 -12.73 33.41 -21.86
N VAL A 192 -13.96 33.61 -21.36
CA VAL A 192 -14.90 34.57 -21.95
C VAL A 192 -15.14 35.74 -20.98
N PRO A 193 -15.05 37.00 -21.44
CA PRO A 193 -15.41 38.13 -20.61
C PRO A 193 -16.94 38.22 -20.46
N ARG A 194 -17.44 38.22 -19.23
CA ARG A 194 -18.85 38.43 -18.87
C ARG A 194 -18.99 39.68 -18.02
N LEU A 195 -19.99 40.50 -18.32
CA LEU A 195 -20.34 41.65 -17.50
C LEU A 195 -21.11 41.14 -16.27
N ALA A 196 -20.51 41.27 -15.09
CA ALA A 196 -21.17 40.93 -13.83
C ALA A 196 -22.26 41.95 -13.48
N ALA A 197 -23.16 41.58 -12.57
CA ALA A 197 -24.31 42.40 -12.16
C ALA A 197 -23.91 43.75 -11.54
N ASP A 198 -22.66 43.87 -11.07
CA ASP A 198 -22.07 45.11 -10.54
C ASP A 198 -21.52 46.05 -11.63
N GLY A 199 -21.70 45.70 -12.91
CA GLY A 199 -21.23 46.48 -14.06
C GLY A 199 -19.74 46.33 -14.37
N ARG A 200 -19.04 45.38 -13.75
CA ARG A 200 -17.62 45.09 -14.03
C ARG A 200 -17.48 43.89 -14.96
N TRP A 201 -16.52 43.96 -15.87
CA TRP A 201 -16.14 42.83 -16.71
C TRP A 201 -15.33 41.82 -15.89
N ARG A 202 -15.72 40.55 -15.93
CA ARG A 202 -15.05 39.44 -15.25
C ARG A 202 -14.80 38.31 -16.25
N LEU A 203 -13.76 37.51 -16.04
CA LEU A 203 -13.45 36.37 -16.91
C LEU A 203 -14.13 35.10 -16.39
N GLU A 204 -14.79 34.35 -17.27
CA GLU A 204 -15.42 33.08 -16.92
C GLU A 204 -14.79 31.93 -17.71
N PRO A 205 -14.33 30.85 -17.03
CA PRO A 205 -13.82 29.66 -17.69
C PRO A 205 -14.95 28.87 -18.36
N THR A 206 -14.71 28.41 -19.59
CA THR A 206 -15.66 27.55 -20.33
C THR A 206 -15.59 26.09 -19.88
N VAL A 207 -16.65 25.31 -20.18
CA VAL A 207 -16.67 23.86 -19.93
C VAL A 207 -15.55 23.15 -20.72
N GLU A 208 -15.27 23.58 -21.94
CA GLU A 208 -14.17 23.07 -22.78
C GLU A 208 -12.80 23.31 -22.14
N MET A 209 -12.57 24.47 -21.53
CA MET A 209 -11.36 24.75 -20.77
C MET A 209 -11.21 23.79 -19.58
N SER A 210 -12.30 23.50 -18.86
CA SER A 210 -12.28 22.57 -17.73
C SER A 210 -11.91 21.14 -18.13
N VAL A 211 -12.28 20.70 -19.34
CA VAL A 211 -11.88 19.41 -19.91
C VAL A 211 -10.43 19.43 -20.40
N ALA A 212 -10.00 20.52 -21.05
CA ALA A 212 -8.64 20.68 -21.57
C ALA A 212 -7.58 20.75 -20.45
N VAL A 213 -7.93 21.28 -19.28
CA VAL A 213 -7.03 21.32 -18.11
C VAL A 213 -6.94 19.95 -17.41
N VAL A 214 -7.99 19.12 -17.48
CA VAL A 214 -8.05 17.77 -16.85
C VAL A 214 -7.32 16.70 -17.66
N GLN A 215 -7.24 16.83 -18.99
CA GLN A 215 -6.32 16.03 -19.78
C GLN A 215 -4.89 16.59 -19.57
N GLU A 216 -4.02 15.83 -18.90
CA GLU A 216 -2.62 16.16 -18.52
C GLU A 216 -1.67 16.62 -19.68
N GLY A 217 -2.18 16.93 -20.88
CA GLY A 217 -1.38 17.17 -22.08
C GLY A 217 -1.62 18.50 -22.82
N ALA A 218 -2.50 19.40 -22.35
CA ALA A 218 -2.76 20.66 -23.07
C ALA A 218 -1.58 21.67 -23.07
N CYS A 219 -0.44 21.34 -22.43
CA CYS A 219 0.77 22.16 -22.40
C CYS A 219 1.30 22.53 -23.80
N ARG A 220 1.19 21.63 -24.78
CA ARG A 220 1.74 21.86 -26.13
C ARG A 220 0.98 22.87 -26.95
N GLU A 221 -0.35 22.90 -26.80
CA GLU A 221 -1.21 23.73 -27.64
C GLU A 221 -1.41 25.13 -27.07
N LEU A 222 -1.14 25.36 -25.78
CA LEU A 222 -1.44 26.63 -25.08
C LEU A 222 -0.21 27.54 -24.86
N LEU A 223 0.86 27.38 -25.63
CA LEU A 223 2.03 28.27 -25.57
C LEU A 223 1.75 29.61 -26.28
N PRO A 224 1.88 30.78 -25.62
CA PRO A 224 1.66 32.06 -26.26
C PRO A 224 2.67 32.33 -27.40
N PRO A 225 2.22 32.82 -28.58
CA PRO A 225 3.09 33.07 -29.73
C PRO A 225 4.27 34.02 -29.43
N SER A 226 4.05 35.00 -28.56
CA SER A 226 5.07 35.96 -28.10
C SER A 226 6.19 35.30 -27.28
N VAL A 227 5.83 34.40 -26.37
CA VAL A 227 6.77 33.62 -25.54
C VAL A 227 7.56 32.64 -26.41
N ARG A 228 6.88 31.98 -27.36
CA ARG A 228 7.52 31.11 -28.36
C ARG A 228 8.54 31.90 -29.20
N ALA A 229 8.16 33.06 -29.74
CA ALA A 229 9.04 33.91 -30.55
C ALA A 229 10.27 34.41 -29.75
N MET A 230 10.09 34.75 -28.47
CA MET A 230 11.21 35.14 -27.61
C MET A 230 12.20 33.98 -27.40
N ILE A 231 11.69 32.77 -27.09
CA ILE A 231 12.54 31.61 -26.88
C ILE A 231 13.24 31.20 -28.19
N GLN A 232 12.54 31.23 -29.31
CA GLN A 232 13.11 31.00 -30.65
C GLN A 232 14.22 32.02 -30.97
N ALA A 233 14.03 33.31 -30.67
CA ALA A 233 15.06 34.33 -30.88
C ALA A 233 16.32 34.10 -30.03
N ARG A 234 16.17 33.55 -28.81
CA ARG A 234 17.31 33.14 -27.97
C ARG A 234 18.02 31.91 -28.54
N LEU A 235 17.27 30.89 -28.97
CA LEU A 235 17.83 29.69 -29.60
C LEU A 235 18.53 29.99 -30.93
N ALA A 236 18.04 30.97 -31.69
CA ALA A 236 18.62 31.40 -32.96
C ALA A 236 20.02 32.01 -32.81
N ARG A 237 20.32 32.62 -31.66
CA ARG A 237 21.61 33.24 -31.35
C ARG A 237 22.68 32.24 -30.90
N LEU A 238 22.28 31.03 -30.51
CA LEU A 238 23.21 29.99 -30.11
C LEU A 238 23.97 29.42 -31.31
N SER A 239 25.23 29.07 -31.09
CA SER A 239 26.03 28.25 -32.00
C SER A 239 25.37 26.89 -32.27
N PRO A 240 25.70 26.22 -33.40
CA PRO A 240 25.16 24.89 -33.69
C PRO A 240 25.44 23.87 -32.57
N ALA A 241 26.63 23.93 -31.95
CA ALA A 241 27.01 23.03 -30.86
C ALA A 241 26.19 23.31 -29.58
N ALA A 242 26.06 24.58 -29.17
CA ALA A 242 25.21 24.97 -28.04
C ALA A 242 23.74 24.60 -28.24
N ARG A 243 23.24 24.77 -29.48
CA ARG A 243 21.87 24.35 -29.83
C ARG A 243 21.69 22.83 -29.69
N GLN A 244 22.66 22.01 -30.10
CA GLN A 244 22.60 20.55 -29.93
C GLN A 244 22.59 20.14 -28.45
N VAL A 245 23.38 20.80 -27.59
CA VAL A 245 23.35 20.57 -26.13
C VAL A 245 22.00 20.91 -25.53
N VAL A 246 21.42 22.07 -25.89
CA VAL A 246 20.08 22.48 -25.43
C VAL A 246 18.99 21.52 -25.91
N MET A 247 19.10 21.03 -27.14
CA MET A 247 18.18 20.02 -27.69
C MET A 247 18.29 18.67 -26.96
N ALA A 248 19.51 18.22 -26.65
CA ALA A 248 19.73 17.01 -25.86
C ALA A 248 19.15 17.15 -24.45
N ALA A 249 19.35 18.31 -23.79
CA ALA A 249 18.75 18.61 -22.51
C ALA A 249 17.21 18.58 -22.57
N ALA A 250 16.61 19.05 -23.67
CA ALA A 250 15.16 19.11 -23.80
C ALA A 250 14.49 17.73 -23.81
N VAL A 251 15.20 16.75 -24.37
CA VAL A 251 14.76 15.36 -24.52
C VAL A 251 14.83 14.56 -23.22
N LEU A 252 15.84 14.81 -22.38
CA LEU A 252 16.03 14.11 -21.10
C LEU A 252 14.99 14.48 -20.03
N ALA A 253 14.44 15.70 -20.06
CA ALA A 253 13.46 16.24 -19.10
C ALA A 253 13.90 16.31 -17.62
N THR A 254 14.94 15.57 -17.22
CA THR A 254 15.54 15.59 -15.88
C THR A 254 16.88 16.34 -15.87
N PRO A 255 17.33 16.85 -14.70
CA PRO A 255 18.66 17.43 -14.59
C PRO A 255 19.74 16.43 -15.02
N ALA A 256 20.63 16.84 -15.92
CA ALA A 256 21.61 15.96 -16.54
C ALA A 256 23.03 16.44 -16.28
N SER A 257 23.97 15.50 -16.15
CA SER A 257 25.39 15.84 -16.07
C SER A 257 25.90 16.39 -17.41
N ALA A 258 26.97 17.20 -17.37
CA ALA A 258 27.59 17.73 -18.58
C ALA A 258 27.97 16.61 -19.56
N ARG A 259 28.49 15.49 -19.02
CA ARG A 259 28.85 14.28 -19.78
C ARG A 259 27.68 13.72 -20.58
N ARG A 260 26.51 13.55 -19.97
CA ARG A 260 25.29 13.06 -20.66
C ARG A 260 24.91 13.98 -21.81
N LEU A 261 24.91 15.29 -21.56
CA LEU A 261 24.46 16.28 -22.53
C LEU A 261 25.31 16.29 -23.80
N TRP A 262 26.63 16.33 -23.70
CA TRP A 262 27.48 16.32 -24.90
C TRP A 262 27.59 14.95 -25.57
N GLN A 263 27.43 13.84 -24.83
CA GLN A 263 27.38 12.50 -25.43
C GLN A 263 26.12 12.33 -26.30
N ILE A 264 24.96 12.72 -25.79
CA ILE A 264 23.69 12.70 -26.56
C ILE A 264 23.75 13.70 -27.71
N ALA A 265 24.35 14.87 -27.50
CA ALA A 265 24.59 15.84 -28.57
C ALA A 265 25.64 15.39 -29.60
N GLN A 266 26.35 14.27 -29.36
CA GLN A 266 27.45 13.76 -30.19
C GLN A 266 28.61 14.75 -30.37
N LEU A 267 28.97 15.46 -29.30
CA LEU A 267 30.07 16.41 -29.27
C LEU A 267 31.27 15.83 -28.50
N GLY A 268 32.48 16.18 -28.95
CA GLY A 268 33.70 15.94 -28.17
C GLY A 268 33.75 16.81 -26.91
N VAL A 269 34.53 16.41 -25.91
CA VAL A 269 34.56 17.06 -24.58
C VAL A 269 34.79 18.56 -24.68
N GLN A 270 35.79 19.01 -25.45
CA GLN A 270 36.13 20.44 -25.57
C GLN A 270 34.97 21.26 -26.17
N ALA A 271 34.39 20.80 -27.29
CA ALA A 271 33.25 21.46 -27.92
C ALA A 271 32.00 21.42 -27.03
N GLY A 272 31.83 20.34 -26.24
CA GLY A 272 30.74 20.20 -25.27
C GLY A 272 30.82 21.21 -24.13
N VAL A 273 32.02 21.47 -23.59
CA VAL A 273 32.24 22.49 -22.54
C VAL A 273 31.91 23.88 -23.07
N GLU A 274 32.46 24.25 -24.22
CA GLU A 274 32.20 25.56 -24.86
C GLU A 274 30.71 25.76 -25.16
N ALA A 275 30.05 24.73 -25.69
CA ALA A 275 28.62 24.73 -25.98
C ALA A 275 27.75 24.87 -24.71
N LEU A 276 28.14 24.21 -23.61
CA LEU A 276 27.41 24.27 -22.35
C LEU A 276 27.57 25.64 -21.67
N GLU A 277 28.77 26.20 -21.66
CA GLU A 277 29.00 27.56 -21.16
C GLU A 277 28.18 28.60 -21.93
N GLU A 278 28.09 28.47 -23.26
CA GLU A 278 27.27 29.34 -24.10
C GLU A 278 25.78 29.21 -23.76
N ALA A 279 25.29 27.97 -23.59
CA ALA A 279 23.90 27.71 -23.21
C ALA A 279 23.56 28.31 -21.83
N ILE A 280 24.48 28.29 -20.88
CA ILE A 280 24.33 28.92 -19.56
C ILE A 280 24.35 30.45 -19.67
N LYS A 281 25.33 31.03 -20.39
CA LYS A 281 25.44 32.49 -20.62
C LYS A 281 24.19 33.06 -21.31
N SER A 282 23.52 32.26 -22.15
CA SER A 282 22.27 32.65 -22.80
C SER A 282 21.03 32.65 -21.87
N GLY A 283 21.16 32.09 -20.67
CA GLY A 283 20.08 31.93 -19.68
C GLY A 283 19.07 30.84 -20.00
N ILE A 284 19.34 29.97 -21.00
CA ILE A 284 18.46 28.85 -21.36
C ILE A 284 18.65 27.69 -20.38
N LEU A 285 19.90 27.34 -20.09
CA LEU A 285 20.26 26.37 -19.07
C LEU A 285 20.84 27.07 -17.85
N ARG A 286 20.71 26.42 -16.69
CA ARG A 286 21.39 26.82 -15.46
C ARG A 286 22.10 25.64 -14.83
N GLU A 287 23.19 25.94 -14.15
CA GLU A 287 23.94 24.98 -13.33
C GLU A 287 23.31 24.92 -11.93
N GLU A 288 23.10 23.71 -11.43
CA GLU A 288 22.64 23.45 -10.06
C GLU A 288 23.84 23.08 -9.19
N GLU A 289 23.98 23.74 -8.02
CA GLU A 289 25.15 23.59 -7.16
C GLU A 289 25.39 22.12 -6.80
N ALA A 290 26.62 21.68 -7.06
CA ALA A 290 27.06 20.34 -6.72
C ALA A 290 27.11 20.16 -5.19
N ARG A 291 26.45 19.13 -4.66
CA ARG A 291 26.75 18.63 -3.32
C ARG A 291 28.20 18.11 -3.29
N PRO A 292 28.93 18.23 -2.17
CA PRO A 292 30.31 17.74 -2.08
C PRO A 292 30.43 16.28 -2.56
N GLY A 293 31.24 16.04 -3.60
CA GLY A 293 31.47 14.70 -4.16
C GLY A 293 30.58 14.27 -5.34
N ARG A 294 29.70 15.13 -5.86
CA ARG A 294 28.91 14.85 -7.09
C ARG A 294 29.21 15.87 -8.20
N SER A 295 29.11 15.44 -9.46
CA SER A 295 29.21 16.34 -10.62
C SER A 295 28.02 17.31 -10.68
N ALA A 296 28.25 18.52 -11.18
CA ALA A 296 27.20 19.51 -11.41
C ALA A 296 26.16 18.98 -12.39
N HIS A 297 24.89 19.30 -12.13
CA HIS A 297 23.76 18.96 -12.99
C HIS A 297 23.22 20.23 -13.65
N TYR A 298 22.77 20.09 -14.89
CA TYR A 298 22.28 21.18 -15.71
C TYR A 298 20.81 20.93 -16.02
N ARG A 299 20.00 21.99 -15.88
CA ARG A 299 18.56 21.98 -16.14
C ARG A 299 18.16 23.24 -16.86
N PHE A 300 16.97 23.23 -17.46
CA PHE A 300 16.38 24.45 -17.98
C PHE A 300 16.12 25.45 -16.86
N THR A 301 16.34 26.73 -17.16
CA THR A 301 15.97 27.82 -16.25
C THR A 301 14.46 27.81 -15.99
N HIS A 302 13.67 27.45 -17.00
CA HIS A 302 12.21 27.35 -16.91
C HIS A 302 11.65 26.20 -17.76
N GLU A 303 10.63 25.51 -17.26
CA GLU A 303 10.04 24.33 -17.92
C GLU A 303 9.42 24.65 -19.29
N LEU A 304 8.75 25.80 -19.41
CA LEU A 304 8.26 26.32 -20.70
C LEU A 304 9.35 26.44 -21.78
N MET A 305 10.59 26.77 -21.41
CA MET A 305 11.69 26.83 -22.39
C MET A 305 12.02 25.43 -22.91
N ARG A 306 11.99 24.42 -22.04
CA ARG A 306 12.17 23.02 -22.42
C ARG A 306 11.09 22.59 -23.40
N GLU A 307 9.83 22.86 -23.08
CA GLU A 307 8.68 22.47 -23.91
C GLU A 307 8.70 23.12 -25.30
N VAL A 308 9.08 24.41 -25.38
CA VAL A 308 9.26 25.08 -26.68
C VAL A 308 10.38 24.41 -27.47
N VAL A 309 11.57 24.22 -26.88
CA VAL A 309 12.69 23.54 -27.57
C VAL A 309 12.28 22.15 -28.03
N TYR A 310 11.61 21.38 -27.17
CA TYR A 310 11.20 20.01 -27.47
C TYR A 310 10.13 19.94 -28.57
N THR A 311 9.20 20.90 -28.62
CA THR A 311 8.16 20.94 -29.66
C THR A 311 8.73 21.35 -31.02
N GLU A 312 9.69 22.28 -31.04
CA GLU A 312 10.35 22.78 -32.26
C GLU A 312 11.32 21.77 -32.89
N LEU A 313 11.74 20.74 -32.15
CA LEU A 313 12.68 19.72 -32.64
C LEU A 313 12.16 18.97 -33.88
N GLY A 314 10.86 18.94 -34.14
CA GLY A 314 10.28 18.12 -35.20
C GLY A 314 10.38 16.62 -34.87
N ALA A 315 9.52 15.80 -35.49
CA ALA A 315 9.39 14.39 -35.12
C ALA A 315 10.69 13.58 -35.31
N ALA A 316 11.33 13.70 -36.48
CA ALA A 316 12.53 12.93 -36.81
C ALA A 316 13.72 13.24 -35.90
N ARG A 317 13.95 14.52 -35.56
CA ARG A 317 15.07 14.89 -34.68
C ARG A 317 14.84 14.46 -33.24
N ARG A 318 13.60 14.56 -32.74
CA ARG A 318 13.23 14.00 -31.43
C ARG A 318 13.52 12.52 -31.38
N GLN A 319 13.09 11.77 -32.39
CA GLN A 319 13.31 10.32 -32.46
C GLN A 319 14.80 9.97 -32.36
N VAL A 320 15.66 10.65 -33.14
CA VAL A 320 17.12 10.45 -33.11
C VAL A 320 17.72 10.79 -31.74
N LEU A 321 17.31 11.90 -31.13
CA LEU A 321 17.82 12.28 -29.80
C LEU A 321 17.36 11.32 -28.70
N HIS A 322 16.13 10.81 -28.76
CA HIS A 322 15.66 9.76 -27.84
C HIS A 322 16.43 8.46 -28.05
N GLN A 323 16.76 8.09 -29.30
CA GLN A 323 17.59 6.92 -29.58
C GLN A 323 19.02 7.09 -29.03
N GLN A 324 19.61 8.27 -29.18
CA GLN A 324 20.92 8.61 -28.61
C GLN A 324 20.90 8.59 -27.08
N ALA A 325 19.83 9.10 -26.46
CA ALA A 325 19.64 9.01 -25.01
C ALA A 325 19.57 7.55 -24.54
N LEU A 326 18.79 6.71 -25.24
CA LEU A 326 18.66 5.29 -24.90
C LEU A 326 20.00 4.53 -25.03
N ALA A 327 20.89 4.95 -25.93
CA ALA A 327 22.22 4.32 -26.07
C ALA A 327 23.18 4.66 -24.91
N VAL A 328 22.95 5.75 -24.17
CA VAL A 328 23.85 6.23 -23.11
C VAL A 328 23.33 5.86 -21.72
N LEU A 329 22.04 6.10 -21.48
CA LEU A 329 21.41 6.03 -20.15
C LEU A 329 21.54 4.66 -19.43
N PRO A 330 21.44 3.49 -20.10
CA PRO A 330 21.59 2.19 -19.42
C PRO A 330 22.94 2.02 -18.74
N SER A 331 24.02 2.47 -19.39
CA SER A 331 25.39 2.32 -18.87
C SER A 331 25.68 3.17 -17.63
N GLU A 332 24.82 4.15 -17.35
CA GLU A 332 24.94 5.04 -16.21
C GLU A 332 23.90 4.77 -15.12
N GLY A 333 23.17 3.65 -15.19
CA GLY A 333 22.21 3.23 -14.17
C GLY A 333 20.95 4.09 -14.11
N ALA A 334 20.46 4.57 -15.26
CA ALA A 334 19.14 5.20 -15.34
C ALA A 334 18.02 4.23 -14.94
N ARG A 335 16.91 4.76 -14.42
CA ARG A 335 15.74 3.96 -14.02
C ARG A 335 15.05 3.35 -15.23
N ALA A 336 14.46 2.17 -15.08
CA ALA A 336 13.77 1.51 -16.19
C ALA A 336 12.61 2.35 -16.75
N SER A 337 11.91 3.13 -15.92
CA SER A 337 10.84 4.02 -16.36
C SER A 337 11.32 5.12 -17.32
N GLU A 338 12.53 5.65 -17.10
CA GLU A 338 13.18 6.62 -18.00
C GLU A 338 13.58 5.95 -19.33
N LEU A 339 14.15 4.75 -19.25
CA LEU A 339 14.53 3.97 -20.43
C LEU A 339 13.31 3.60 -21.28
N ALA A 340 12.21 3.17 -20.66
CA ALA A 340 10.95 2.86 -21.33
C ALA A 340 10.38 4.10 -22.07
N TYR A 341 10.48 5.28 -21.44
CA TYR A 341 10.07 6.54 -22.06
C TYR A 341 10.89 6.85 -23.32
N HIS A 342 12.22 6.79 -23.25
CA HIS A 342 13.10 7.06 -24.40
C HIS A 342 12.97 6.01 -25.51
N ALA A 343 12.82 4.73 -25.16
CA ALA A 343 12.60 3.67 -26.12
C ALA A 343 11.29 3.85 -26.89
N ARG A 344 10.19 4.18 -26.19
CA ARG A 344 8.90 4.47 -26.84
C ARG A 344 8.99 5.70 -27.75
N ALA A 345 9.56 6.80 -27.25
CA ALA A 345 9.66 8.05 -28.01
C ALA A 345 10.62 7.96 -29.23
N SER A 346 11.52 6.97 -29.25
CA SER A 346 12.38 6.67 -30.41
C SER A 346 11.78 5.64 -31.38
N GLY A 347 10.61 5.07 -31.07
CA GLY A 347 9.96 4.04 -31.89
C GLY A 347 10.56 2.64 -31.75
N GLN A 348 11.35 2.38 -30.69
CA GLN A 348 11.95 1.08 -30.41
C GLN A 348 11.00 0.24 -29.55
N ALA A 349 9.96 -0.33 -30.16
CA ALA A 349 8.86 -1.02 -29.47
C ALA A 349 9.34 -2.18 -28.57
N GLN A 350 10.35 -2.96 -29.00
CA GLN A 350 10.90 -4.08 -28.24
C GLN A 350 11.47 -3.63 -26.89
N GLU A 351 12.42 -2.71 -26.96
CA GLU A 351 13.10 -2.16 -25.79
C GLU A 351 12.12 -1.38 -24.92
N ALA A 352 11.16 -0.68 -25.52
CA ALA A 352 10.11 0.01 -24.78
C ALA A 352 9.27 -0.97 -23.96
N CYS A 353 8.90 -2.12 -24.51
CA CYS A 353 8.16 -3.14 -23.79
C CYS A 353 9.00 -3.78 -22.66
N ARG A 354 10.27 -4.12 -22.93
CA ARG A 354 11.20 -4.68 -21.92
C ARG A 354 11.39 -3.75 -20.74
N TYR A 355 11.73 -2.49 -21.02
CA TYR A 355 11.90 -1.50 -19.97
C TYR A 355 10.59 -1.14 -19.27
N SER A 356 9.44 -1.23 -19.95
CA SER A 356 8.13 -1.10 -19.31
C SER A 356 7.87 -2.22 -18.28
N VAL A 357 8.21 -3.47 -18.57
CA VAL A 357 8.12 -4.56 -17.59
C VAL A 357 9.07 -4.30 -16.42
N GLN A 358 10.33 -3.98 -16.70
CA GLN A 358 11.30 -3.68 -15.64
C GLN A 358 10.89 -2.46 -14.79
N ALA A 359 10.30 -1.42 -15.39
CA ALA A 359 9.76 -0.28 -14.65
C ALA A 359 8.58 -0.66 -13.76
N GLY A 360 7.73 -1.58 -14.25
CA GLY A 360 6.67 -2.17 -13.45
C GLY A 360 7.24 -2.94 -12.25
N ASP A 361 8.27 -3.75 -12.46
CA ASP A 361 8.93 -4.53 -11.41
C ASP A 361 9.62 -3.62 -10.37
N GLU A 362 10.28 -2.53 -10.83
CA GLU A 362 10.86 -1.49 -9.96
C GLU A 362 9.78 -0.76 -9.14
N ALA A 363 8.63 -0.43 -9.74
CA ALA A 363 7.50 0.22 -9.07
C ALA A 363 6.85 -0.71 -8.04
N VAL A 364 6.68 -1.98 -8.42
CA VAL A 364 6.26 -3.07 -7.53
C VAL A 364 7.19 -3.15 -6.32
N ALA A 365 8.51 -3.14 -6.53
CA ALA A 365 9.52 -3.24 -5.46
C ALA A 365 9.41 -2.14 -4.39
N VAL A 366 8.79 -1.00 -4.73
CA VAL A 366 8.55 0.13 -3.80
C VAL A 366 7.06 0.32 -3.48
N PHE A 367 6.23 -0.69 -3.72
CA PHE A 367 4.78 -0.71 -3.41
C PHE A 367 3.93 0.28 -4.21
N ALA A 368 4.45 0.82 -5.30
CA ALA A 368 3.71 1.70 -6.21
C ALA A 368 2.92 0.87 -7.23
N VAL A 369 1.94 0.08 -6.77
CA VAL A 369 1.21 -0.88 -7.62
C VAL A 369 0.44 -0.19 -8.74
N ASP A 370 -0.10 1.01 -8.52
CA ASP A 370 -0.74 1.81 -9.57
C ASP A 370 0.24 2.25 -10.67
N ASP A 371 1.45 2.64 -10.28
CA ASP A 371 2.52 2.96 -11.24
C ASP A 371 2.94 1.69 -12.00
N ALA A 372 3.03 0.56 -11.30
CA ALA A 372 3.38 -0.72 -11.91
C ALA A 372 2.35 -1.16 -12.95
N ILE A 373 1.06 -1.13 -12.62
CA ILE A 373 -0.03 -1.43 -13.56
C ILE A 373 0.07 -0.50 -14.77
N ARG A 374 0.32 0.80 -14.58
CA ARG A 374 0.51 1.74 -15.70
C ARG A 374 1.67 1.34 -16.60
N HIS A 375 2.81 0.94 -16.04
CA HIS A 375 3.98 0.50 -16.80
C HIS A 375 3.75 -0.83 -17.55
N TYR A 376 3.14 -1.83 -16.91
CA TYR A 376 2.78 -3.08 -17.57
C TYR A 376 1.72 -2.90 -18.66
N GLU A 377 0.70 -2.07 -18.42
CA GLU A 377 -0.33 -1.72 -19.42
C GLU A 377 0.29 -1.04 -20.64
N GLN A 378 1.29 -0.19 -20.43
CA GLN A 378 2.05 0.40 -21.53
C GLN A 378 2.77 -0.69 -22.34
N GLY A 379 3.40 -1.67 -21.69
CA GLY A 379 3.99 -2.83 -22.39
C GLY A 379 2.95 -3.63 -23.18
N ARG A 380 1.78 -3.86 -22.57
CA ARG A 380 0.65 -4.58 -23.21
C ARG A 380 0.14 -3.85 -24.46
N SER A 381 -0.04 -2.52 -24.39
CA SER A 381 -0.48 -1.70 -25.54
C SER A 381 0.51 -1.80 -26.70
N LEU A 382 1.82 -1.68 -26.41
CA LEU A 382 2.87 -1.80 -27.42
C LEU A 382 2.86 -3.17 -28.11
N LEU A 383 2.57 -4.24 -27.37
CA LEU A 383 2.44 -5.58 -27.95
C LEU A 383 1.17 -5.73 -28.81
N GLN A 384 0.06 -5.08 -28.44
CA GLN A 384 -1.21 -5.13 -29.19
C GLN A 384 -1.18 -4.28 -30.48
N GLU A 385 -0.45 -3.17 -30.47
CA GLU A 385 -0.28 -2.27 -31.64
C GLU A 385 0.50 -2.94 -32.80
N HIS A 386 1.14 -4.08 -32.56
CA HIS A 386 1.86 -4.89 -33.54
C HIS A 386 1.20 -6.29 -33.74
N PRO A 387 0.32 -6.48 -34.75
CA PRO A 387 -0.43 -7.74 -34.99
C PRO A 387 0.42 -8.95 -35.50
N PRO A 388 -0.16 -10.17 -35.57
CA PRO A 388 0.55 -11.45 -35.41
C PRO A 388 1.43 -11.86 -36.61
N GLY A 389 2.63 -12.33 -36.30
CA GLY A 389 3.65 -12.79 -37.26
C GLY A 389 5.04 -12.18 -37.02
N GLN A 390 5.08 -11.07 -36.28
CA GLN A 390 6.29 -10.41 -35.79
C GLN A 390 6.12 -10.12 -34.29
N SER A 391 6.03 -11.18 -33.47
CA SER A 391 6.14 -10.96 -32.01
C SER A 391 7.50 -10.32 -31.76
N VAL A 392 7.46 -9.07 -31.32
CA VAL A 392 8.66 -8.28 -31.05
C VAL A 392 9.37 -8.81 -29.80
N LEU A 393 8.65 -9.55 -28.95
CA LEU A 393 9.14 -10.21 -27.75
C LEU A 393 9.20 -11.73 -27.91
N GLU A 394 10.12 -12.36 -27.19
CA GLU A 394 10.16 -13.81 -27.03
C GLU A 394 9.00 -14.31 -26.16
N ALA A 395 8.63 -15.59 -26.29
CA ALA A 395 7.47 -16.14 -25.60
C ALA A 395 7.53 -16.01 -24.07
N TRP A 396 8.71 -16.15 -23.47
CA TRP A 396 8.90 -15.99 -22.02
C TRP A 396 8.73 -14.54 -21.55
N GLU A 397 9.05 -13.55 -22.40
CA GLU A 397 8.87 -12.13 -22.10
C GLU A 397 7.38 -11.76 -22.09
N VAL A 398 6.61 -12.36 -23.02
CA VAL A 398 5.14 -12.25 -23.03
C VAL A 398 4.55 -12.91 -21.78
N GLU A 399 5.02 -14.10 -21.41
CA GLU A 399 4.61 -14.77 -20.17
C GLU A 399 4.86 -13.89 -18.95
N CYS A 400 6.06 -13.32 -18.83
CA CYS A 400 6.47 -12.44 -17.73
C CYS A 400 5.54 -11.23 -17.61
N LEU A 401 5.34 -10.48 -18.70
CA LEU A 401 4.48 -9.29 -18.73
C LEU A 401 3.05 -9.61 -18.26
N TYR A 402 2.41 -10.61 -18.86
CA TYR A 402 1.03 -10.95 -18.53
C TYR A 402 0.91 -11.56 -17.13
N THR A 403 1.92 -12.30 -16.68
CA THR A 403 1.96 -12.85 -15.31
C THR A 403 2.02 -11.74 -14.28
N HIS A 404 2.97 -10.80 -14.42
CA HIS A 404 3.15 -9.69 -13.48
C HIS A 404 1.94 -8.73 -13.50
N LEU A 405 1.39 -8.43 -14.68
CA LEU A 405 0.18 -7.60 -14.79
C LEU A 405 -1.03 -8.27 -14.12
N GLY A 406 -1.23 -9.57 -14.33
CA GLY A 406 -2.31 -10.33 -13.70
C GLY A 406 -2.19 -10.34 -12.17
N GLN A 407 -0.97 -10.47 -11.65
CA GLN A 407 -0.68 -10.41 -10.22
C GLN A 407 -0.93 -9.03 -9.64
N ALA A 408 -0.48 -7.96 -10.31
CA ALA A 408 -0.71 -6.59 -9.87
C ALA A 408 -2.21 -6.27 -9.81
N TYR A 409 -3.01 -6.76 -10.78
CA TYR A 409 -4.46 -6.64 -10.73
C TYR A 409 -5.09 -7.44 -9.61
N ALA A 410 -4.66 -8.68 -9.39
CA ALA A 410 -5.14 -9.50 -8.27
C ALA A 410 -4.85 -8.83 -6.92
N PHE A 411 -3.68 -8.22 -6.76
CA PHE A 411 -3.31 -7.48 -5.55
C PHE A 411 -4.22 -6.28 -5.28
N GLN A 412 -4.63 -5.55 -6.33
CA GLN A 412 -5.61 -4.47 -6.22
C GLN A 412 -7.08 -4.94 -6.12
N SER A 413 -7.33 -6.25 -6.01
CA SER A 413 -8.68 -6.82 -6.06
C SER A 413 -9.44 -6.50 -7.37
N ALA A 414 -8.72 -6.20 -8.46
CA ALA A 414 -9.27 -6.00 -9.79
C ALA A 414 -9.44 -7.35 -10.52
N TRP A 415 -10.27 -8.20 -9.93
CA TRP A 415 -10.38 -9.62 -10.25
C TRP A 415 -10.74 -9.92 -11.71
N GLU A 416 -11.66 -9.15 -12.30
CA GLU A 416 -12.06 -9.33 -13.70
C GLU A 416 -10.91 -8.99 -14.66
N LYS A 417 -10.13 -7.95 -14.35
CA LYS A 417 -8.97 -7.56 -15.17
C LYS A 417 -7.87 -8.62 -15.10
N ALA A 418 -7.59 -9.14 -13.91
CA ALA A 418 -6.63 -10.24 -13.73
C ALA A 418 -7.05 -11.48 -14.53
N GLN A 419 -8.34 -11.84 -14.49
CA GLN A 419 -8.89 -12.95 -15.27
C GLN A 419 -8.70 -12.74 -16.77
N GLN A 420 -9.06 -11.57 -17.30
CA GLN A 420 -8.92 -11.25 -18.73
C GLN A 420 -7.46 -11.35 -19.20
N VAL A 421 -6.51 -10.88 -18.40
CA VAL A 421 -5.07 -10.96 -18.70
C VAL A 421 -4.61 -12.43 -18.81
N TYR A 422 -5.03 -13.31 -17.89
CA TYR A 422 -4.69 -14.73 -17.95
C TYR A 422 -5.39 -15.47 -19.10
N GLU A 423 -6.64 -15.12 -19.43
CA GLU A 423 -7.34 -15.69 -20.59
C GLU A 423 -6.63 -15.36 -21.92
N VAL A 424 -6.13 -14.12 -22.05
CA VAL A 424 -5.32 -13.70 -23.21
C VAL A 424 -4.02 -14.50 -23.27
N LEU A 425 -3.33 -14.70 -22.14
CA LEU A 425 -2.09 -15.49 -22.09
C LEU A 425 -2.33 -16.97 -22.43
N ILE A 426 -3.45 -17.57 -21.99
CA ILE A 426 -3.85 -18.93 -22.38
C ILE A 426 -4.10 -19.01 -23.89
N ALA A 427 -4.81 -18.04 -24.46
CA ALA A 427 -5.07 -18.00 -25.89
C ALA A 427 -3.76 -17.89 -26.70
N TYR A 428 -2.82 -17.05 -26.24
CA TYR A 428 -1.49 -16.91 -26.82
C TYR A 428 -0.70 -18.23 -26.76
N GLY A 429 -0.64 -18.87 -25.57
CA GLY A 429 0.05 -20.14 -25.39
C GLY A 429 -0.52 -21.27 -26.27
N ARG A 430 -1.85 -21.34 -26.42
CA ARG A 430 -2.51 -22.30 -27.32
C ARG A 430 -2.18 -22.04 -28.79
N GLN A 431 -2.20 -20.79 -29.22
CA GLN A 431 -1.88 -20.40 -30.60
C GLN A 431 -0.43 -20.77 -30.97
N HIS A 432 0.51 -20.59 -30.04
CA HIS A 432 1.93 -20.85 -30.25
C HIS A 432 2.37 -22.28 -29.84
N GLN A 433 1.42 -23.16 -29.45
CA GLN A 433 1.68 -24.54 -29.02
C GLN A 433 2.66 -24.63 -27.84
N LEU A 434 2.47 -23.77 -26.83
CA LEU A 434 3.28 -23.70 -25.61
C LEU A 434 2.51 -24.30 -24.42
N PRO A 435 2.46 -25.64 -24.26
CA PRO A 435 1.65 -26.30 -23.23
C PRO A 435 2.10 -25.93 -21.80
N THR A 436 3.39 -25.70 -21.57
CA THR A 436 3.93 -25.25 -20.27
C THR A 436 3.28 -23.94 -19.81
N MET A 437 3.29 -22.92 -20.67
CA MET A 437 2.69 -21.62 -20.38
C MET A 437 1.18 -21.73 -20.13
N VAL A 438 0.47 -22.52 -20.94
CA VAL A 438 -0.97 -22.74 -20.77
C VAL A 438 -1.27 -23.39 -19.42
N SER A 439 -0.53 -24.44 -19.06
CA SER A 439 -0.74 -25.15 -17.79
C SER A 439 -0.50 -24.26 -16.57
N LEU A 440 0.62 -23.54 -16.52
CA LEU A 440 0.93 -22.66 -15.41
C LEU A 440 -0.06 -21.50 -15.30
N THR A 441 -0.53 -20.97 -16.44
CA THR A 441 -1.54 -19.90 -16.45
C THR A 441 -2.91 -20.41 -15.99
N LEU A 442 -3.31 -21.63 -16.35
CA LEU A 442 -4.53 -22.27 -15.84
C LEU A 442 -4.47 -22.47 -14.32
N ASN A 443 -3.31 -22.84 -13.75
CA ASN A 443 -3.12 -22.92 -12.29
C ASN A 443 -3.36 -21.56 -11.63
N ARG A 444 -2.79 -20.48 -12.16
CA ARG A 444 -2.99 -19.10 -11.65
C ARG A 444 -4.45 -18.66 -11.74
N LEU A 445 -5.11 -18.99 -12.85
CA LEU A 445 -6.54 -18.71 -13.06
C LEU A 445 -7.43 -19.47 -12.08
N ALA A 446 -7.10 -20.73 -11.77
CA ALA A 446 -7.81 -21.53 -10.78
C ALA A 446 -7.69 -20.90 -9.37
N ILE A 447 -6.50 -20.47 -8.99
CA ILE A 447 -6.26 -19.76 -7.72
C ILE A 447 -7.08 -18.46 -7.65
N LEU A 448 -7.14 -17.69 -8.75
CA LEU A 448 -7.95 -16.47 -8.83
C LEU A 448 -9.46 -16.76 -8.72
N ALA A 449 -9.92 -17.84 -9.33
CA ALA A 449 -11.34 -18.24 -9.31
C ALA A 449 -11.81 -18.66 -7.92
N VAL A 450 -10.93 -19.26 -7.10
CA VAL A 450 -11.20 -19.56 -5.68
C VAL A 450 -11.53 -18.28 -4.89
N GLN A 451 -10.78 -17.19 -5.11
CA GLN A 451 -11.00 -15.91 -4.41
C GLN A 451 -12.33 -15.24 -4.78
N GLN A 452 -12.74 -15.36 -6.04
CA GLN A 452 -14.01 -14.83 -6.53
C GLN A 452 -15.23 -15.68 -6.08
N ALA A 453 -15.02 -16.68 -5.22
CA ALA A 453 -16.04 -17.64 -4.78
C ALA A 453 -16.82 -18.26 -5.95
N LYS A 454 -16.14 -18.49 -7.08
CA LYS A 454 -16.78 -19.14 -8.24
C LYS A 454 -17.11 -20.59 -7.94
N ASP A 455 -18.02 -21.15 -8.71
CA ASP A 455 -18.48 -22.54 -8.57
C ASP A 455 -17.28 -23.52 -8.50
N GLN A 456 -17.32 -24.44 -7.53
CA GLN A 456 -16.33 -25.51 -7.35
C GLN A 456 -16.11 -26.31 -8.64
N SER A 457 -17.17 -26.47 -9.44
CA SER A 457 -17.11 -27.17 -10.73
C SER A 457 -16.16 -26.48 -11.72
N GLN A 458 -16.14 -25.15 -11.74
CA GLN A 458 -15.31 -24.36 -12.65
C GLN A 458 -13.83 -24.45 -12.26
N VAL A 459 -13.51 -24.29 -10.98
CA VAL A 459 -12.13 -24.40 -10.47
C VAL A 459 -11.56 -25.79 -10.76
N ARG A 460 -12.37 -26.83 -10.55
CA ARG A 460 -11.99 -28.21 -10.85
C ARG A 460 -11.71 -28.42 -12.34
N ALA A 461 -12.57 -27.90 -13.21
CA ALA A 461 -12.38 -28.01 -14.66
C ALA A 461 -11.07 -27.35 -15.12
N LEU A 462 -10.74 -26.17 -14.57
CA LEU A 462 -9.48 -25.47 -14.87
C LEU A 462 -8.25 -26.30 -14.46
N LEU A 463 -8.25 -26.89 -13.26
CA LEU A 463 -7.12 -27.70 -12.77
C LEU A 463 -6.99 -29.04 -13.52
N GLU A 464 -8.11 -29.68 -13.88
CA GLU A 464 -8.10 -30.90 -14.69
C GLU A 464 -7.61 -30.63 -16.13
N GLU A 465 -7.92 -29.46 -16.68
CA GLU A 465 -7.35 -29.01 -17.95
C GLU A 465 -5.85 -28.70 -17.83
N ALA A 466 -5.44 -28.00 -16.77
CA ALA A 466 -4.03 -27.73 -16.48
C ALA A 466 -3.24 -29.02 -16.41
N ARG A 467 -3.70 -30.01 -15.64
CA ARG A 467 -3.01 -31.30 -15.47
C ARG A 467 -2.87 -32.05 -16.79
N ARG A 468 -3.92 -32.10 -17.61
CA ARG A 468 -3.86 -32.72 -18.94
C ARG A 468 -2.83 -32.01 -19.82
N THR A 469 -2.79 -30.68 -19.77
CA THR A 469 -1.84 -29.87 -20.54
C THR A 469 -0.39 -30.10 -20.05
N ALA A 470 -0.16 -30.13 -18.73
CA ALA A 470 1.13 -30.46 -18.14
C ALA A 470 1.62 -31.85 -18.60
N GLN A 471 0.75 -32.86 -18.58
CA GLN A 471 1.08 -34.21 -19.03
C GLN A 471 1.51 -34.24 -20.52
N THR A 472 0.88 -33.42 -21.37
CA THR A 472 1.27 -33.31 -22.79
C THR A 472 2.56 -32.55 -23.03
N SER A 473 2.99 -31.68 -22.09
CA SER A 473 4.25 -30.94 -22.20
C SER A 473 5.49 -31.82 -21.98
N HIS A 474 5.31 -32.98 -21.32
CA HIS A 474 6.40 -33.84 -20.82
C HIS A 474 7.40 -33.14 -19.88
N ASP A 475 7.06 -31.96 -19.36
CA ASP A 475 7.85 -31.23 -18.37
C ASP A 475 7.44 -31.65 -16.95
N GLN A 476 8.35 -32.34 -16.26
CA GLN A 476 8.11 -32.84 -14.90
C GLN A 476 7.92 -31.70 -13.89
N ARG A 477 8.55 -30.54 -14.10
CA ARG A 477 8.43 -29.39 -13.21
C ARG A 477 7.03 -28.77 -13.29
N VAL A 478 6.50 -28.64 -14.51
CA VAL A 478 5.14 -28.12 -14.74
C VAL A 478 4.08 -29.06 -14.20
N LEU A 479 4.29 -30.38 -14.34
CA LEU A 479 3.42 -31.37 -13.71
C LEU A 479 3.46 -31.24 -12.19
N ALA A 480 4.65 -31.11 -11.59
CA ALA A 480 4.80 -30.91 -10.15
C ALA A 480 4.07 -29.65 -9.64
N GLU A 481 4.21 -28.52 -10.33
CA GLU A 481 3.49 -27.26 -10.02
C GLU A 481 1.97 -27.42 -10.10
N THR A 482 1.49 -28.22 -11.04
CA THR A 482 0.07 -28.47 -11.25
C THR A 482 -0.50 -29.43 -10.20
N GLU A 483 0.21 -30.50 -9.86
CA GLU A 483 -0.16 -31.40 -8.76
C GLU A 483 -0.14 -30.66 -7.41
N TRP A 484 0.84 -29.76 -7.21
CA TRP A 484 0.88 -28.90 -6.02
C TRP A 484 -0.34 -27.95 -5.97
N SER A 485 -0.70 -27.35 -7.10
CA SER A 485 -1.88 -26.47 -7.20
C SER A 485 -3.18 -27.22 -6.90
N LEU A 486 -3.31 -28.45 -7.41
CA LEU A 486 -4.40 -29.37 -7.07
C LEU A 486 -4.45 -29.66 -5.57
N ALA A 487 -3.32 -29.99 -4.96
CA ALA A 487 -3.22 -30.31 -3.54
C ALA A 487 -3.70 -29.14 -2.65
N GLN A 488 -3.15 -27.93 -2.84
CA GLN A 488 -3.49 -26.79 -2.00
C GLN A 488 -4.97 -26.36 -2.14
N ILE A 489 -5.52 -26.35 -3.36
CA ILE A 489 -6.90 -25.91 -3.61
C ILE A 489 -7.90 -26.96 -3.08
N THR A 490 -7.63 -28.24 -3.32
CA THR A 490 -8.48 -29.35 -2.87
C THR A 490 -8.52 -29.43 -1.34
N ALA A 491 -7.37 -29.27 -0.68
CA ALA A 491 -7.27 -29.36 0.77
C ALA A 491 -7.97 -28.19 1.47
N ILE A 492 -7.64 -26.96 1.08
CA ILE A 492 -8.02 -25.74 1.80
C ILE A 492 -9.44 -25.29 1.45
N TRP A 493 -9.83 -25.37 0.17
CA TRP A 493 -11.09 -24.78 -0.30
C TRP A 493 -12.23 -25.79 -0.46
N TRP A 494 -11.94 -27.05 -0.78
CA TRP A 494 -12.98 -28.09 -0.85
C TRP A 494 -13.18 -28.86 0.46
N GLY A 495 -12.34 -28.62 1.47
CA GLY A 495 -12.41 -29.32 2.75
C GLY A 495 -12.29 -30.85 2.60
N ASN A 496 -11.58 -31.31 1.56
CA ASN A 496 -11.41 -32.73 1.25
C ASN A 496 -9.92 -33.10 1.22
N PRO A 497 -9.27 -33.15 2.40
CA PRO A 497 -7.85 -33.40 2.48
C PRO A 497 -7.47 -34.81 1.97
N LYS A 498 -8.36 -35.80 2.10
CA LYS A 498 -8.16 -37.17 1.57
C LYS A 498 -7.94 -37.19 0.06
N CYS A 499 -8.71 -36.38 -0.69
CA CYS A 499 -8.52 -36.26 -2.13
C CYS A 499 -7.27 -35.43 -2.49
N ALA A 500 -6.86 -34.51 -1.61
CA ALA A 500 -5.69 -33.66 -1.83
C ALA A 500 -4.37 -34.39 -1.58
N PHE A 501 -4.35 -35.35 -0.66
CA PHE A 501 -3.15 -36.05 -0.21
C PHE A 501 -2.34 -36.70 -1.36
N PRO A 502 -2.95 -37.48 -2.30
CA PRO A 502 -2.21 -38.07 -3.42
C PRO A 502 -1.53 -37.02 -4.31
N HIS A 503 -2.20 -35.89 -4.54
CA HIS A 503 -1.65 -34.77 -5.33
C HIS A 503 -0.44 -34.14 -4.62
N GLY A 504 -0.53 -33.94 -3.30
CA GLY A 504 0.57 -33.40 -2.51
C GLY A 504 1.82 -34.29 -2.51
N VAL A 505 1.64 -35.61 -2.38
CA VAL A 505 2.73 -36.59 -2.44
C VAL A 505 3.37 -36.60 -3.82
N GLN A 506 2.57 -36.67 -4.88
CA GLN A 506 3.07 -36.67 -6.26
C GLN A 506 3.84 -35.38 -6.59
N ALA A 507 3.35 -34.22 -6.14
CA ALA A 507 4.06 -32.95 -6.30
C ALA A 507 5.43 -32.96 -5.60
N LEU A 508 5.50 -33.47 -4.38
CA LEU A 508 6.74 -33.58 -3.60
C LEU A 508 7.75 -34.53 -4.27
N GLU A 509 7.30 -35.69 -4.74
CA GLU A 509 8.15 -36.66 -5.43
C GLU A 509 8.74 -36.08 -6.72
N LEU A 510 7.91 -35.41 -7.53
CA LEU A 510 8.36 -34.77 -8.76
C LEU A 510 9.31 -33.60 -8.49
N ALA A 511 9.04 -32.77 -7.48
CA ALA A 511 9.90 -31.65 -7.11
C ALA A 511 11.30 -32.12 -6.64
N ARG A 512 11.34 -33.21 -5.87
CA ARG A 512 12.60 -33.86 -5.47
C ARG A 512 13.34 -34.44 -6.66
N ALA A 513 12.63 -35.09 -7.59
CA ALA A 513 13.21 -35.64 -8.80
C ALA A 513 13.80 -34.56 -9.72
N SER A 514 13.17 -33.38 -9.79
CA SER A 514 13.68 -32.22 -10.54
C SER A 514 14.69 -31.37 -9.77
N ASN A 515 15.00 -31.72 -8.51
CA ASN A 515 15.84 -30.95 -7.59
C ASN A 515 15.39 -29.47 -7.43
N ASP A 516 14.08 -29.22 -7.50
CA ASP A 516 13.49 -27.89 -7.29
C ASP A 516 13.20 -27.70 -5.80
N LYS A 517 14.10 -26.98 -5.11
CA LYS A 517 14.04 -26.80 -3.66
C LYS A 517 12.88 -25.92 -3.20
N GLU A 518 12.47 -24.96 -4.02
CA GLU A 518 11.33 -24.09 -3.70
C GLU A 518 10.02 -24.87 -3.79
N LEU A 519 9.85 -25.64 -4.87
CA LEU A 519 8.65 -26.47 -5.03
C LEU A 519 8.61 -27.63 -4.03
N GLU A 520 9.77 -28.18 -3.64
CA GLU A 520 9.87 -29.15 -2.54
C GLU A 520 9.33 -28.56 -1.24
N ALA A 521 9.75 -27.34 -0.88
CA ALA A 521 9.28 -26.65 0.32
C ALA A 521 7.78 -26.35 0.26
N ARG A 522 7.28 -25.82 -0.87
CA ARG A 522 5.84 -25.54 -1.10
C ARG A 522 4.97 -26.81 -0.99
N SER A 523 5.48 -27.93 -1.49
CA SER A 523 4.79 -29.23 -1.44
C SER A 523 4.75 -29.78 -0.01
N LEU A 524 5.87 -29.71 0.72
CA LEU A 524 5.92 -30.09 2.15
C LEU A 524 4.98 -29.25 2.99
N TYR A 525 4.92 -27.94 2.77
CA TYR A 525 3.96 -27.07 3.46
C TYR A 525 2.51 -27.51 3.19
N SER A 526 2.19 -27.79 1.92
CA SER A 526 0.82 -28.17 1.53
C SER A 526 0.42 -29.51 2.14
N LEU A 527 1.35 -30.48 2.18
CA LEU A 527 1.17 -31.75 2.89
C LEU A 527 1.01 -31.54 4.40
N GLY A 528 1.78 -30.63 5.00
CA GLY A 528 1.63 -30.26 6.40
C GLY A 528 0.24 -29.70 6.71
N GLY A 529 -0.29 -28.83 5.83
CA GLY A 529 -1.66 -28.35 5.91
C GLY A 529 -2.71 -29.45 5.73
N ILE A 530 -2.51 -30.37 4.77
CA ILE A 530 -3.39 -31.53 4.54
C ILE A 530 -3.47 -32.38 5.81
N HIS A 531 -2.33 -32.81 6.35
CA HIS A 531 -2.27 -33.60 7.59
C HIS A 531 -2.92 -32.86 8.77
N LEU A 532 -2.70 -31.55 8.89
CA LEU A 532 -3.35 -30.73 9.91
C LEU A 532 -4.88 -30.78 9.81
N PHE A 533 -5.44 -30.72 8.60
CA PHE A 533 -6.90 -30.82 8.39
C PHE A 533 -7.44 -32.26 8.48
N GLU A 534 -6.62 -33.29 8.22
CA GLU A 534 -7.01 -34.70 8.46
C GLU A 534 -7.06 -35.04 9.95
N GLY A 535 -6.28 -34.33 10.78
CA GLY A 535 -6.09 -34.58 12.21
C GLY A 535 -4.77 -35.29 12.55
N ASP A 536 -3.86 -35.41 11.58
CA ASP A 536 -2.57 -36.09 11.73
C ASP A 536 -1.47 -35.10 12.16
N PHE A 537 -1.53 -34.64 13.42
CA PHE A 537 -0.74 -33.49 13.87
C PHE A 537 0.78 -33.73 13.92
N GLU A 538 1.24 -34.96 14.15
CA GLU A 538 2.68 -35.29 14.16
C GLU A 538 3.29 -35.18 12.76
N GLU A 539 2.71 -35.85 11.77
CA GLU A 539 3.06 -35.68 10.35
C GLU A 539 2.93 -34.24 9.88
N ALA A 540 1.90 -33.51 10.35
CA ALA A 540 1.75 -32.09 10.05
C ALA A 540 2.95 -31.27 10.54
N ILE A 541 3.35 -31.45 11.82
CA ILE A 541 4.53 -30.80 12.41
C ILE A 541 5.79 -31.17 11.61
N HIS A 542 5.99 -32.46 11.32
CA HIS A 542 7.16 -32.93 10.58
C HIS A 542 7.29 -32.28 9.20
N CYS A 543 6.20 -32.24 8.43
CA CYS A 543 6.18 -31.64 7.09
C CYS A 543 6.41 -30.12 7.15
N LEU A 544 5.79 -29.43 8.12
CA LEU A 544 5.93 -27.97 8.29
C LEU A 544 7.34 -27.57 8.71
N GLU A 545 7.96 -28.32 9.63
CA GLU A 545 9.36 -28.11 10.02
C GLU A 545 10.32 -28.33 8.84
N ALA A 546 10.15 -29.41 8.08
CA ALA A 546 10.95 -29.68 6.90
C ALA A 546 10.83 -28.58 5.84
N SER A 547 9.61 -28.07 5.62
CA SER A 547 9.37 -26.91 4.74
C SER A 547 10.10 -25.65 5.22
N LEU A 548 10.00 -25.32 6.52
CA LEU A 548 10.64 -24.14 7.10
C LEU A 548 12.17 -24.20 7.00
N VAL A 549 12.77 -25.38 7.17
CA VAL A 549 14.22 -25.57 7.00
C VAL A 549 14.66 -25.26 5.57
N LEU A 550 13.90 -25.71 4.56
CA LEU A 550 14.20 -25.40 3.15
C LEU A 550 14.03 -23.92 2.85
N TYR A 551 12.98 -23.29 3.37
CA TYR A 551 12.76 -21.85 3.18
C TYR A 551 13.84 -20.97 3.81
N ALA A 552 14.34 -21.34 5.00
CA ALA A 552 15.47 -20.65 5.62
C ALA A 552 16.78 -20.77 4.81
N ALA A 553 16.93 -21.83 4.01
CA ALA A 553 18.05 -21.94 3.07
C ALA A 553 17.83 -21.06 1.82
N LEU A 554 16.60 -21.03 1.30
CA LEU A 554 16.21 -20.27 0.11
C LEU A 554 16.18 -18.75 0.31
N SER A 555 15.96 -18.26 1.54
CA SER A 555 15.94 -16.82 1.85
C SER A 555 17.26 -16.10 1.55
N ASN A 556 18.34 -16.84 1.31
CA ASN A 556 19.64 -16.32 0.91
C ASN A 556 19.84 -16.29 -0.62
N GLU A 557 18.88 -16.79 -1.41
CA GLU A 557 18.96 -16.86 -2.88
C GLU A 557 17.99 -15.87 -3.55
N PRO A 558 18.47 -15.01 -4.48
CA PRO A 558 17.63 -14.02 -5.18
C PRO A 558 16.75 -14.61 -6.30
N THR A 559 16.73 -15.94 -6.48
CA THR A 559 16.13 -16.65 -7.63
C THR A 559 14.77 -17.30 -7.38
N ALA A 560 14.14 -17.07 -6.22
CA ALA A 560 12.84 -17.67 -5.93
C ALA A 560 11.70 -17.01 -6.74
N SER A 561 10.74 -17.83 -7.15
CA SER A 561 9.73 -17.47 -8.13
C SER A 561 8.63 -16.58 -7.55
N TRP A 562 8.09 -15.71 -8.41
CA TRP A 562 6.91 -14.88 -8.16
C TRP A 562 5.60 -15.66 -8.09
N ASP A 563 5.60 -16.95 -7.77
CA ASP A 563 4.40 -17.76 -7.96
C ASP A 563 3.26 -17.39 -7.01
N LEU A 564 2.10 -17.18 -7.63
CA LEU A 564 0.84 -16.95 -6.95
C LEU A 564 0.47 -18.26 -6.23
N SER A 565 0.36 -18.21 -4.90
CA SER A 565 -0.06 -19.33 -4.07
C SER A 565 -1.29 -18.94 -3.25
N LEU A 566 -2.09 -19.93 -2.85
CA LEU A 566 -3.20 -19.67 -1.93
C LEU A 566 -2.69 -19.04 -0.61
N PRO A 567 -1.63 -19.55 0.04
CA PRO A 567 -1.04 -18.89 1.21
C PRO A 567 -0.68 -17.42 0.96
N SER A 568 -0.04 -17.13 -0.18
CA SER A 568 0.33 -15.76 -0.56
C SER A 568 -0.89 -14.84 -0.66
N LEU A 569 -1.98 -15.30 -1.28
CA LEU A 569 -3.21 -14.51 -1.35
C LEU A 569 -3.88 -14.34 0.01
N VAL A 570 -3.88 -15.40 0.82
CA VAL A 570 -4.48 -15.42 2.15
C VAL A 570 -3.81 -14.41 3.09
N VAL A 571 -2.49 -14.24 3.03
CA VAL A 571 -1.76 -13.22 3.80
C VAL A 571 -1.57 -11.88 3.08
N GLY A 572 -2.30 -11.66 1.97
CA GLY A 572 -2.19 -10.44 1.17
C GLY A 572 -0.75 -10.14 0.75
N ALA A 573 -0.12 -11.09 0.04
CA ALA A 573 1.30 -11.05 -0.29
C ALA A 573 1.65 -9.71 -0.95
N PRO A 574 2.55 -8.93 -0.34
CA PRO A 574 3.01 -7.67 -0.91
C PRO A 574 3.63 -7.95 -2.27
N PRO A 575 3.56 -7.03 -3.24
CA PRO A 575 3.97 -7.32 -4.60
C PRO A 575 5.49 -7.51 -4.74
N THR A 576 6.30 -7.51 -3.67
CA THR A 576 7.77 -7.66 -3.73
C THR A 576 8.24 -9.05 -3.30
N HIS A 577 9.31 -9.56 -3.93
CA HIS A 577 9.85 -10.90 -3.68
C HIS A 577 10.26 -11.12 -2.21
N SER A 578 11.08 -10.24 -1.64
CA SER A 578 11.60 -10.40 -0.27
C SER A 578 10.49 -10.36 0.78
N LEU A 579 9.52 -9.45 0.63
CA LEU A 579 8.43 -9.30 1.59
C LEU A 579 7.36 -10.37 1.40
N THR A 580 7.18 -10.88 0.17
CA THR A 580 6.36 -12.06 -0.09
C THR A 580 6.94 -13.29 0.60
N LEU A 581 8.25 -13.51 0.49
CA LEU A 581 8.92 -14.65 1.12
C LEU A 581 8.84 -14.56 2.64
N GLY A 582 9.15 -13.40 3.21
CA GLY A 582 9.06 -13.17 4.66
C GLY A 582 7.63 -13.28 5.20
N ALA A 583 6.62 -12.80 4.45
CA ALA A 583 5.22 -12.97 4.81
C ALA A 583 4.77 -14.45 4.74
N ARG A 584 5.23 -15.21 3.73
CA ARG A 584 4.99 -16.65 3.63
C ARG A 584 5.64 -17.40 4.80
N GLU A 585 6.90 -17.10 5.12
CA GLU A 585 7.60 -17.73 6.24
C GLU A 585 6.88 -17.48 7.57
N ALA A 586 6.45 -16.23 7.83
CA ALA A 586 5.65 -15.89 9.00
C ALA A 586 4.36 -16.73 9.08
N PHE A 587 3.66 -16.88 7.95
CA PHE A 587 2.46 -17.71 7.89
C PHE A 587 2.74 -19.19 8.18
N PHE A 588 3.83 -19.73 7.65
CA PHE A 588 4.20 -21.14 7.86
C PHE A 588 4.58 -21.42 9.33
N TRP A 589 5.30 -20.51 9.97
CA TRP A 589 5.53 -20.57 11.42
C TRP A 589 4.22 -20.54 12.22
N GLY A 590 3.24 -19.76 11.78
CA GLY A 590 1.88 -19.75 12.35
C GLY A 590 1.19 -21.11 12.20
N MET A 591 1.22 -21.71 11.01
CA MET A 591 0.62 -23.04 10.79
C MET A 591 1.28 -24.13 11.62
N LEU A 592 2.62 -24.10 11.76
CA LEU A 592 3.36 -24.98 12.66
C LEU A 592 2.91 -24.80 14.11
N ALA A 593 2.78 -23.55 14.56
CA ALA A 593 2.31 -23.26 15.90
C ALA A 593 0.89 -23.76 16.14
N LEU A 594 0.00 -23.65 15.14
CA LEU A 594 -1.35 -24.18 15.22
C LEU A 594 -1.34 -25.70 15.36
N ALA A 595 -0.55 -26.42 14.56
CA ALA A 595 -0.37 -27.87 14.67
C ALA A 595 0.18 -28.29 16.05
N GLN A 596 1.14 -27.53 16.59
CA GLN A 596 1.70 -27.75 17.92
C GLN A 596 0.66 -27.58 19.04
N VAL A 597 -0.28 -26.61 18.93
CA VAL A 597 -1.40 -26.51 19.89
C VAL A 597 -2.25 -27.78 19.85
N GLN A 598 -2.61 -28.26 18.66
CA GLN A 598 -3.45 -29.46 18.50
C GLN A 598 -2.77 -30.71 19.06
N ALA A 599 -1.45 -30.83 18.90
CA ALA A 599 -0.66 -31.93 19.45
C ALA A 599 -0.44 -31.84 20.97
N GLY A 600 -0.84 -30.74 21.64
CA GLY A 600 -0.58 -30.49 23.06
C GLY A 600 0.82 -29.95 23.38
N GLN A 601 1.61 -29.56 22.37
CA GLN A 601 2.93 -28.96 22.51
C GLN A 601 2.85 -27.44 22.71
N VAL A 602 2.10 -26.99 23.72
CA VAL A 602 1.72 -25.58 23.93
C VAL A 602 2.94 -24.64 23.99
N GLN A 603 3.99 -25.03 24.71
CA GLN A 603 5.21 -24.22 24.82
C GLN A 603 5.97 -24.09 23.49
N ALA A 604 5.96 -25.14 22.66
CA ALA A 604 6.53 -25.07 21.32
C ALA A 604 5.71 -24.12 20.44
N SER A 605 4.38 -24.21 20.52
CA SER A 605 3.46 -23.32 19.80
C SER A 605 3.70 -21.83 20.12
N ILE A 606 3.86 -21.47 21.39
CA ILE A 606 4.15 -20.08 21.78
C ILE A 606 5.47 -19.59 21.17
N ARG A 607 6.53 -20.42 21.16
CA ARG A 607 7.81 -20.07 20.54
C ARG A 607 7.68 -19.86 19.03
N SER A 608 7.03 -20.79 18.34
CA SER A 608 6.77 -20.72 16.90
C SER A 608 5.92 -19.51 16.53
N SER A 609 4.88 -19.21 17.31
CA SER A 609 4.01 -18.04 17.10
C SER A 609 4.74 -16.71 17.34
N ARG A 610 5.61 -16.63 18.35
CA ARG A 610 6.44 -15.44 18.58
C ARG A 610 7.44 -15.21 17.45
N ARG A 611 7.98 -16.29 16.86
CA ARG A 611 8.82 -16.20 15.65
C ARG A 611 8.02 -15.69 14.45
N ALA A 612 6.81 -16.22 14.23
CA ALA A 612 5.90 -15.73 13.18
C ALA A 612 5.60 -14.23 13.33
N LEU A 613 5.28 -13.79 14.55
CA LEU A 613 4.99 -12.39 14.85
C LEU A 613 6.20 -11.47 14.62
N ALA A 614 7.41 -11.92 14.96
CA ALA A 614 8.63 -11.15 14.72
C ALA A 614 8.86 -10.92 13.21
N LEU A 615 8.71 -11.98 12.41
CA LEU A 615 8.82 -11.89 10.94
C LEU A 615 7.72 -11.00 10.34
N ALA A 616 6.48 -11.11 10.82
CA ALA A 616 5.39 -10.27 10.35
C ALA A 616 5.64 -8.77 10.62
N LYS A 617 6.23 -8.43 11.79
CA LYS A 617 6.63 -7.06 12.13
C LYS A 617 7.77 -6.55 11.26
N GLU A 618 8.80 -7.37 11.02
CA GLU A 618 9.93 -7.03 10.17
C GLU A 618 9.49 -6.70 8.73
N ASN A 619 8.54 -7.46 8.21
CA ASN A 619 8.00 -7.29 6.86
C ASN A 619 6.89 -6.24 6.74
N GLN A 620 6.47 -5.60 7.84
CA GLN A 620 5.35 -4.66 7.89
C GLN A 620 4.04 -5.20 7.26
N ASN A 621 3.84 -6.53 7.30
CA ASN A 621 2.66 -7.16 6.72
C ASN A 621 1.54 -7.27 7.77
N VAL A 622 0.49 -6.48 7.61
CA VAL A 622 -0.65 -6.39 8.53
C VAL A 622 -1.42 -7.72 8.62
N TRP A 623 -1.61 -8.42 7.51
CA TRP A 623 -2.31 -9.71 7.49
C TRP A 623 -1.56 -10.79 8.29
N ALA A 624 -0.27 -10.97 7.98
CA ALA A 624 0.58 -11.93 8.68
C ALA A 624 0.68 -11.57 10.17
N HIS A 625 0.61 -10.29 10.52
CA HIS A 625 0.61 -9.83 11.90
C HIS A 625 -0.66 -10.26 12.64
N VAL A 626 -1.85 -9.97 12.08
CA VAL A 626 -3.14 -10.33 12.69
C VAL A 626 -3.28 -11.86 12.81
N SER A 627 -2.90 -12.62 11.78
CA SER A 627 -2.97 -14.08 11.83
C SER A 627 -2.01 -14.68 12.87
N SER A 628 -0.79 -14.14 12.98
CA SER A 628 0.18 -14.62 13.97
C SER A 628 -0.26 -14.33 15.40
N LEU A 629 -0.91 -13.17 15.64
CA LEU A 629 -1.50 -12.84 16.94
C LEU A 629 -2.65 -13.77 17.30
N ALA A 630 -3.56 -14.05 16.35
CA ALA A 630 -4.66 -14.99 16.58
C ALA A 630 -4.16 -16.39 16.97
N ILE A 631 -3.13 -16.90 16.30
CA ILE A 631 -2.56 -18.22 16.59
C ILE A 631 -1.81 -18.20 17.94
N LEU A 632 -1.03 -17.16 18.22
CA LEU A 632 -0.35 -16.99 19.51
C LEU A 632 -1.34 -17.01 20.67
N THR A 633 -2.49 -16.35 20.52
CA THR A 633 -3.54 -16.28 21.52
C THR A 633 -4.04 -17.68 21.92
N PHE A 634 -4.22 -18.62 21.00
CA PHE A 634 -4.63 -19.98 21.39
C PHE A 634 -3.61 -20.64 22.32
N GLY A 635 -2.30 -20.50 22.05
CA GLY A 635 -1.24 -21.02 22.93
C GLY A 635 -1.20 -20.32 24.30
N LEU A 636 -1.38 -18.99 24.32
CA LEU A 636 -1.41 -18.21 25.57
C LEU A 636 -2.62 -18.56 26.46
N LEU A 637 -3.78 -18.77 25.86
CA LEU A 637 -4.99 -19.17 26.59
C LEU A 637 -4.84 -20.57 27.22
N GLU A 638 -4.19 -21.50 26.53
CA GLU A 638 -3.93 -22.86 27.04
C GLU A 638 -2.99 -22.84 28.26
N VAL A 639 -1.93 -22.00 28.26
CA VAL A 639 -0.97 -21.91 29.38
C VAL A 639 -1.45 -21.03 30.55
N GLY A 640 -2.54 -20.29 30.38
CA GLY A 640 -3.06 -19.40 31.44
C GLY A 640 -2.62 -17.94 31.36
N ALA A 641 -1.89 -17.52 30.32
CA ALA A 641 -1.40 -16.15 30.15
C ALA A 641 -2.50 -15.20 29.61
N TYR A 642 -3.56 -15.02 30.39
CA TYR A 642 -4.80 -14.36 29.93
C TYR A 642 -4.65 -12.86 29.67
N GLU A 643 -3.88 -12.15 30.47
CA GLU A 643 -3.67 -10.71 30.31
C GLU A 643 -2.88 -10.41 29.02
N GLU A 644 -1.79 -11.13 28.78
CA GLU A 644 -1.02 -11.02 27.51
C GLU A 644 -1.93 -11.33 26.32
N ALA A 645 -2.74 -12.40 26.39
CA ALA A 645 -3.66 -12.78 25.33
C ALA A 645 -4.70 -11.67 25.04
N PHE A 646 -5.26 -11.03 26.07
CA PHE A 646 -6.22 -9.96 25.96
C PHE A 646 -5.65 -8.70 25.33
N VAL A 647 -4.48 -8.24 25.81
CA VAL A 647 -3.80 -7.05 25.29
C VAL A 647 -3.44 -7.23 23.82
N LEU A 648 -2.88 -8.39 23.46
CA LEU A 648 -2.50 -8.70 22.08
C LEU A 648 -3.72 -8.71 21.15
N MET A 649 -4.82 -9.31 21.60
CA MET A 649 -6.01 -9.45 20.77
C MET A 649 -6.77 -8.13 20.58
N HIS A 650 -6.80 -7.26 21.60
CA HIS A 650 -7.33 -5.90 21.45
C HIS A 650 -6.45 -5.02 20.55
N THR A 651 -5.13 -5.18 20.61
CA THR A 651 -4.22 -4.50 19.68
C THR A 651 -4.46 -4.96 18.24
N ALA A 652 -4.68 -6.27 18.04
CA ALA A 652 -4.98 -6.84 16.74
C ALA A 652 -6.34 -6.41 16.19
N LEU A 653 -7.33 -6.08 17.04
CA LEU A 653 -8.66 -5.64 16.62
C LEU A 653 -8.62 -4.34 15.80
N GLU A 654 -7.78 -3.38 16.19
CA GLU A 654 -7.61 -2.13 15.43
C GLU A 654 -7.04 -2.39 14.04
N LEU A 655 -6.04 -3.26 13.95
CA LEU A 655 -5.43 -3.67 12.68
C LEU A 655 -6.42 -4.47 11.82
N ALA A 656 -7.14 -5.42 12.42
CA ALA A 656 -8.10 -6.27 11.72
C ALA A 656 -9.25 -5.46 11.10
N ARG A 657 -9.67 -4.35 11.72
CA ARG A 657 -10.70 -3.43 11.16
C ARG A 657 -10.28 -2.76 9.86
N THR A 658 -8.98 -2.70 9.56
CA THR A 658 -8.48 -2.15 8.29
C THR A 658 -8.46 -3.16 7.14
N LEU A 659 -8.65 -4.45 7.45
CA LEU A 659 -8.56 -5.54 6.49
C LEU A 659 -9.96 -5.94 5.97
N PRO A 660 -10.11 -6.30 4.68
CA PRO A 660 -11.35 -6.89 4.18
C PRO A 660 -11.64 -8.23 4.88
N GLN A 661 -12.91 -8.58 5.04
CA GLN A 661 -13.32 -9.83 5.72
C GLN A 661 -13.02 -11.06 4.84
N MET A 662 -11.83 -11.65 4.98
CA MET A 662 -11.41 -12.88 4.29
C MET A 662 -11.37 -14.09 5.24
N VAL A 663 -11.02 -15.28 4.73
CA VAL A 663 -10.98 -16.56 5.48
C VAL A 663 -10.19 -16.48 6.80
N ILE A 664 -9.07 -15.74 6.85
CA ILE A 664 -8.27 -15.55 8.08
C ILE A 664 -9.03 -14.79 9.18
N PHE A 665 -9.97 -13.92 8.81
CA PHE A 665 -10.72 -13.12 9.77
C PHE A 665 -11.50 -14.02 10.75
N GLN A 666 -11.98 -15.18 10.29
CA GLN A 666 -12.67 -16.14 11.14
C GLN A 666 -11.78 -16.64 12.29
N LEU A 667 -10.50 -16.95 12.02
CA LEU A 667 -9.56 -17.42 13.04
C LEU A 667 -9.31 -16.34 14.10
N PHE A 668 -9.22 -15.08 13.66
CA PHE A 668 -9.09 -13.92 14.53
C PHE A 668 -10.33 -13.75 15.44
N VAL A 669 -11.54 -13.74 14.87
CA VAL A 669 -12.77 -13.57 15.66
C VAL A 669 -12.97 -14.75 16.62
N HIS A 670 -12.61 -15.98 16.22
CA HIS A 670 -12.63 -17.14 17.11
C HIS A 670 -11.64 -16.99 18.28
N ALA A 671 -10.41 -16.54 18.02
CA ALA A 671 -9.42 -16.29 19.08
C ALA A 671 -9.90 -15.19 20.04
N LEU A 672 -10.45 -14.09 19.52
CA LEU A 672 -11.03 -13.00 20.33
C LEU A 672 -12.20 -13.48 21.19
N GLY A 673 -13.15 -14.22 20.61
CA GLY A 673 -14.26 -14.82 21.36
C GLY A 673 -13.79 -15.79 22.45
N SER A 674 -12.75 -16.57 22.16
CA SER A 674 -12.12 -17.47 23.15
C SER A 674 -11.43 -16.72 24.28
N THR A 675 -10.80 -15.57 24.00
CA THR A 675 -10.19 -14.71 25.00
C THR A 675 -11.25 -14.13 25.94
N TYR A 676 -12.34 -13.57 25.40
CA TYR A 676 -13.46 -13.06 26.20
C TYR A 676 -14.09 -14.17 27.05
N HIS A 677 -14.27 -15.36 26.47
CA HIS A 677 -14.80 -16.52 27.19
C HIS A 677 -13.91 -16.90 28.38
N THR A 678 -12.60 -17.04 28.16
CA THR A 678 -11.66 -17.45 29.22
C THR A 678 -11.59 -16.43 30.35
N LEU A 679 -11.65 -15.13 30.01
CA LEU A 679 -11.76 -14.02 30.97
C LEU A 679 -13.16 -13.81 31.56
N GLN A 680 -14.11 -14.70 31.24
CA GLN A 680 -15.46 -14.71 31.78
C GLN A 680 -16.29 -13.45 31.41
N GLN A 681 -15.94 -12.79 30.30
CA GLN A 681 -16.71 -11.69 29.72
C GLN A 681 -17.82 -12.26 28.84
N TRP A 682 -18.89 -12.73 29.49
CA TRP A 682 -19.91 -13.57 28.87
C TRP A 682 -20.66 -12.89 27.71
N GLU A 683 -21.03 -11.62 27.86
CA GLU A 683 -21.81 -10.91 26.84
C GLU A 683 -20.97 -10.70 25.57
N GLU A 684 -19.74 -10.21 25.73
CA GLU A 684 -18.78 -9.99 24.65
C GLU A 684 -18.40 -11.31 23.97
N ALA A 685 -18.17 -12.38 24.74
CA ALA A 685 -17.87 -13.71 24.23
C ALA A 685 -19.01 -14.25 23.34
N SER A 686 -20.25 -14.16 23.81
CA SER A 686 -21.42 -14.64 23.06
C SER A 686 -21.59 -13.88 21.74
N ARG A 687 -21.44 -12.55 21.77
CA ARG A 687 -21.57 -11.68 20.59
C ARG A 687 -20.47 -11.99 19.56
N THR A 688 -19.23 -12.12 20.02
CA THR A 688 -18.07 -12.36 19.15
C THR A 688 -18.10 -13.77 18.55
N LEU A 689 -18.46 -14.79 19.33
CA LEU A 689 -18.57 -16.17 18.82
C LEU A 689 -19.74 -16.33 17.85
N ALA A 690 -20.87 -15.64 18.07
CA ALA A 690 -21.98 -15.61 17.10
C ALA A 690 -21.58 -14.92 15.79
N GLU A 691 -20.78 -13.85 15.86
CA GLU A 691 -20.21 -13.23 14.65
C GLU A 691 -19.27 -14.20 13.91
N ALA A 692 -18.40 -14.92 14.62
CA ALA A 692 -17.52 -15.92 14.02
C ALA A 692 -18.30 -17.04 13.31
N GLU A 693 -19.41 -17.48 13.91
CA GLU A 693 -20.29 -18.51 13.36
C GLU A 693 -20.96 -18.03 12.07
N ALA A 694 -21.56 -16.83 12.08
CA ALA A 694 -22.20 -16.25 10.90
C ALA A 694 -21.21 -16.01 9.74
N VAL A 695 -19.97 -15.61 10.05
CA VAL A 695 -18.90 -15.48 9.05
C VAL A 695 -18.54 -16.85 8.46
N ALA A 696 -18.41 -17.88 9.30
CA ALA A 696 -18.09 -19.23 8.84
C ALA A 696 -19.21 -19.83 7.97
N GLU A 697 -20.48 -19.60 8.33
CA GLU A 697 -21.64 -20.01 7.52
C GLU A 697 -21.64 -19.34 6.14
N ARG A 698 -21.47 -18.01 6.10
CA ARG A 698 -21.46 -17.23 4.85
C ARG A 698 -20.36 -17.67 3.88
N LEU A 699 -19.23 -18.14 4.40
CA LEU A 699 -18.07 -18.58 3.63
C LEU A 699 -18.04 -20.11 3.38
N ASP A 700 -19.09 -20.86 3.76
CA ASP A 700 -19.17 -22.34 3.74
C ASP A 700 -17.96 -23.04 4.39
N LEU A 701 -17.42 -22.45 5.46
CA LEU A 701 -16.27 -23.00 6.20
C LEU A 701 -16.74 -24.03 7.24
N ARG A 702 -17.21 -25.19 6.77
CA ARG A 702 -17.89 -26.21 7.60
C ARG A 702 -17.12 -26.65 8.85
N LEU A 703 -15.81 -26.88 8.71
CA LEU A 703 -14.98 -27.40 9.81
C LEU A 703 -14.73 -26.36 10.89
N THR A 704 -14.47 -25.12 10.50
CA THR A 704 -14.28 -24.03 11.46
C THR A 704 -15.60 -23.59 12.09
N ARG A 705 -16.71 -23.70 11.35
CA ARG A 705 -18.06 -23.52 11.89
C ARG A 705 -18.35 -24.53 13.00
N ALA A 706 -18.01 -25.81 12.80
CA ALA A 706 -18.20 -26.85 13.81
C ALA A 706 -17.47 -26.54 15.13
N SER A 707 -16.20 -26.08 15.08
CA SER A 707 -15.46 -25.73 16.29
C SER A 707 -16.02 -24.49 17.02
N VAL A 708 -16.48 -23.48 16.28
CA VAL A 708 -17.15 -22.31 16.88
C VAL A 708 -18.48 -22.68 17.52
N LEU A 709 -19.29 -23.54 16.88
CA LEU A 709 -20.54 -24.04 17.44
C LEU A 709 -20.31 -24.80 18.75
N SER A 710 -19.24 -25.58 18.86
CA SER A 710 -18.87 -26.26 20.12
C SER A 710 -18.49 -25.29 21.22
N LYS A 711 -17.82 -24.18 20.88
CA LYS A 711 -17.55 -23.10 21.84
C LYS A 711 -18.84 -22.40 22.28
N LEU A 712 -19.78 -22.15 21.38
CA LEU A 712 -21.11 -21.64 21.73
C LEU A 712 -21.87 -22.63 22.62
N CYS A 713 -21.83 -23.93 22.32
CA CYS A 713 -22.41 -24.97 23.17
C CYS A 713 -21.84 -24.91 24.59
N MET A 714 -20.51 -24.89 24.73
CA MET A 714 -19.83 -24.75 26.02
C MET A 714 -20.29 -23.48 26.76
N HIS A 715 -20.33 -22.33 26.08
CA HIS A 715 -20.76 -21.07 26.66
C HIS A 715 -22.16 -21.17 27.29
N TYR A 716 -23.13 -21.69 26.53
CA TYR A 716 -24.50 -21.84 27.02
C TYR A 716 -24.65 -22.93 28.09
N ALA A 717 -23.87 -24.01 28.02
CA ALA A 717 -23.84 -25.07 29.03
C ALA A 717 -23.35 -24.54 30.39
N LEU A 718 -22.26 -23.76 30.40
CA LEU A 718 -21.73 -23.13 31.61
C LEU A 718 -22.71 -22.12 32.26
N MET A 719 -23.59 -21.52 31.46
CA MET A 719 -24.65 -20.62 31.94
C MET A 719 -25.93 -21.37 32.37
N GLY A 720 -25.95 -22.71 32.29
CA GLY A 720 -27.11 -23.56 32.60
C GLY A 720 -28.25 -23.47 31.57
N GLN A 721 -28.00 -22.90 30.39
CA GLN A 721 -28.99 -22.73 29.32
C GLN A 721 -29.00 -23.95 28.37
N TRP A 722 -29.43 -25.09 28.89
CA TRP A 722 -29.35 -26.39 28.22
C TRP A 722 -30.09 -26.48 26.89
N GLU A 723 -31.20 -25.74 26.70
CA GLU A 723 -31.93 -25.70 25.42
C GLU A 723 -31.08 -25.07 24.30
N ALA A 724 -30.38 -23.97 24.61
CA ALA A 724 -29.50 -23.31 23.64
C ALA A 724 -28.25 -24.17 23.39
N ALA A 725 -27.64 -24.72 24.44
CA ALA A 725 -26.49 -25.61 24.32
C ALA A 725 -26.79 -26.83 23.44
N TYR A 726 -27.93 -27.48 23.64
CA TYR A 726 -28.35 -28.65 22.84
C TYR A 726 -28.50 -28.32 21.35
N ARG A 727 -29.09 -27.15 21.01
CA ARG A 727 -29.22 -26.74 19.60
C ARG A 727 -27.86 -26.65 18.90
N TYR A 728 -26.90 -25.98 19.54
CA TYR A 728 -25.55 -25.86 18.99
C TYR A 728 -24.81 -27.21 18.96
N ALA A 729 -25.00 -28.06 19.97
CA ALA A 729 -24.43 -29.42 20.00
C ALA A 729 -24.93 -30.29 18.84
N VAL A 730 -26.24 -30.28 18.58
CA VAL A 730 -26.83 -31.01 17.44
C VAL A 730 -26.22 -30.53 16.13
N GLU A 731 -26.16 -29.22 15.93
CA GLU A 731 -25.63 -28.62 14.70
C GLU A 731 -24.15 -28.94 14.48
N ALA A 732 -23.30 -28.75 15.51
CA ALA A 732 -21.88 -29.11 15.46
C ALA A 732 -21.68 -30.61 15.15
N SER A 733 -22.47 -31.48 15.79
CA SER A 733 -22.44 -32.93 15.56
C SER A 733 -22.84 -33.31 14.14
N THR A 734 -23.82 -32.62 13.53
CA THR A 734 -24.22 -32.87 12.14
C THR A 734 -23.11 -32.50 11.15
N LEU A 735 -22.42 -31.39 11.36
CA LEU A 735 -21.28 -30.98 10.53
C LEU A 735 -20.13 -31.98 10.66
N ARG A 736 -19.82 -32.46 11.88
CA ARG A 736 -18.82 -33.52 12.12
C ARG A 736 -19.13 -34.81 11.37
N LYS A 737 -20.38 -35.31 11.47
CA LYS A 737 -20.77 -36.59 10.85
C LYS A 737 -20.58 -36.57 9.33
N ASN A 738 -20.70 -35.40 8.70
CA ASN A 738 -20.57 -35.25 7.25
C ASN A 738 -19.13 -35.04 6.77
N ALA A 739 -18.16 -34.84 7.67
CA ALA A 739 -16.79 -34.46 7.31
C ALA A 739 -15.83 -35.63 7.08
N ASP A 740 -16.10 -36.84 7.61
CA ASP A 740 -15.24 -38.03 7.49
C ASP A 740 -13.74 -37.77 7.85
N LEU A 741 -13.50 -36.93 8.86
CA LEU A 741 -12.16 -36.54 9.37
C LEU A 741 -11.81 -37.23 10.69
N ARG A 742 -10.52 -37.33 11.04
CA ARG A 742 -10.09 -37.88 12.33
C ARG A 742 -10.33 -36.91 13.48
N LEU A 743 -9.90 -35.66 13.38
CA LEU A 743 -10.11 -34.65 14.44
C LEU A 743 -10.33 -33.27 13.82
N ILE A 744 -11.13 -32.42 14.47
CA ILE A 744 -11.38 -31.04 14.04
C ILE A 744 -10.49 -30.08 14.81
N LEU A 745 -9.89 -29.12 14.10
CA LEU A 745 -9.02 -28.09 14.67
C LEU A 745 -9.73 -27.25 15.74
N LEU A 746 -9.05 -27.07 16.88
CA LEU A 746 -9.48 -26.25 18.03
C LEU A 746 -10.78 -26.74 18.69
N ASP A 747 -11.19 -27.97 18.42
CA ASP A 747 -12.41 -28.57 18.93
C ASP A 747 -12.21 -29.29 20.27
N PHE A 748 -11.81 -28.53 21.30
CA PHE A 748 -11.48 -29.06 22.63
C PHE A 748 -12.67 -29.13 23.60
N SER A 749 -13.86 -28.70 23.17
CA SER A 749 -15.02 -28.47 24.04
C SER A 749 -16.11 -29.56 23.92
N LEU A 750 -15.82 -30.70 23.28
CA LEU A 750 -16.82 -31.73 22.96
C LEU A 750 -17.56 -32.31 24.18
N HIS A 751 -16.94 -32.36 25.36
CA HIS A 751 -17.59 -32.87 26.56
C HIS A 751 -18.83 -32.05 26.98
N TYR A 752 -18.87 -30.74 26.67
CA TYR A 752 -20.06 -29.92 26.90
C TYR A 752 -21.21 -30.25 25.95
N GLU A 753 -20.92 -30.74 24.73
CA GLU A 753 -21.97 -31.26 23.84
C GLU A 753 -22.60 -32.52 24.43
N ILE A 754 -21.78 -33.39 25.02
CA ILE A 754 -22.24 -34.61 25.68
C ILE A 754 -23.12 -34.27 26.87
N GLU A 755 -22.70 -33.34 27.72
CA GLU A 755 -23.54 -32.82 28.82
C GLU A 755 -24.88 -32.28 28.27
N ALA A 756 -24.86 -31.48 27.21
CA ALA A 756 -26.06 -30.93 26.60
C ALA A 756 -27.00 -32.01 26.04
N PHE A 757 -26.48 -33.07 25.42
CA PHE A 757 -27.27 -34.21 24.96
C PHE A 757 -27.93 -34.94 26.14
N LEU A 758 -27.18 -35.23 27.20
CA LEU A 758 -27.69 -35.91 28.39
C LEU A 758 -28.79 -35.12 29.10
N HIS A 759 -28.59 -33.80 29.30
CA HIS A 759 -29.60 -32.93 29.91
C HIS A 759 -30.92 -32.83 29.12
N ARG A 760 -30.91 -33.17 27.82
CA ARG A 760 -32.09 -33.22 26.96
C ARG A 760 -32.63 -34.63 26.72
N GLY A 761 -32.05 -35.64 27.38
CA GLY A 761 -32.46 -37.04 27.29
C GLY A 761 -31.98 -37.75 26.01
N ASP A 762 -31.04 -37.18 25.28
CA ASP A 762 -30.49 -37.76 24.04
C ASP A 762 -29.25 -38.62 24.32
N GLU A 763 -29.41 -39.63 25.17
CA GLU A 763 -28.29 -40.47 25.61
C GLU A 763 -27.65 -41.25 24.47
N ARG A 764 -28.44 -41.56 23.42
CA ARG A 764 -27.92 -42.26 22.24
C ARG A 764 -26.88 -41.39 21.54
N GLN A 765 -27.20 -40.13 21.28
CA GLN A 765 -26.28 -39.22 20.61
C GLN A 765 -25.04 -38.93 21.47
N ALA A 766 -25.21 -38.84 22.79
CA ALA A 766 -24.10 -38.74 23.74
C ALA A 766 -23.13 -39.94 23.63
N ARG A 767 -23.62 -41.17 23.73
CA ARG A 767 -22.81 -42.39 23.62
C ARG A 767 -22.12 -42.53 22.25
N GLU A 768 -22.86 -42.24 21.17
CA GLU A 768 -22.30 -42.23 19.81
C GLU A 768 -21.19 -41.17 19.62
N ALA A 769 -21.26 -40.03 20.32
CA ALA A 769 -20.22 -39.00 20.29
C ALA A 769 -18.96 -39.44 21.06
N VAL A 770 -19.13 -40.01 22.27
CA VAL A 770 -18.01 -40.52 23.08
C VAL A 770 -17.27 -41.64 22.35
N GLN A 771 -17.99 -42.60 21.76
CA GLN A 771 -17.40 -43.71 21.04
C GLN A 771 -16.56 -43.23 19.85
N ARG A 772 -17.11 -42.34 19.01
CA ARG A 772 -16.39 -41.79 17.84
C ARG A 772 -15.13 -41.05 18.25
N LEU A 773 -15.20 -40.24 19.32
CA LEU A 773 -14.02 -39.56 19.83
C LEU A 773 -12.97 -40.59 20.29
N GLY A 774 -13.39 -41.63 21.02
CA GLY A 774 -12.49 -42.70 21.50
C GLY A 774 -11.70 -43.42 20.39
N GLU A 775 -12.28 -43.59 19.20
CA GLU A 775 -11.62 -44.23 18.05
C GLU A 775 -10.45 -43.41 17.47
N GLN A 776 -10.35 -42.12 17.79
CA GLN A 776 -9.49 -41.15 17.09
C GLN A 776 -8.44 -40.47 17.97
N VAL A 777 -8.54 -40.59 19.31
CA VAL A 777 -7.74 -39.78 20.27
C VAL A 777 -6.47 -40.41 20.79
N GLU A 778 -6.26 -41.71 20.57
CA GLU A 778 -5.18 -42.47 21.22
C GLU A 778 -3.75 -41.90 21.00
N PRO A 779 -3.39 -41.35 19.82
CA PRO A 779 -2.07 -40.73 19.63
C PRO A 779 -1.95 -39.27 20.12
N TYR A 780 -3.05 -38.59 20.50
CA TYR A 780 -3.03 -37.14 20.75
C TYR A 780 -3.45 -36.77 22.18
N PRO A 781 -2.49 -36.50 23.08
CA PRO A 781 -2.74 -36.17 24.48
C PRO A 781 -3.76 -35.04 24.70
N ARG A 782 -3.73 -33.99 23.86
CA ARG A 782 -4.65 -32.85 24.01
C ARG A 782 -6.11 -33.20 23.72
N PHE A 783 -6.37 -34.13 22.80
CA PHE A 783 -7.72 -34.62 22.45
C PHE A 783 -8.15 -35.82 23.31
N ARG A 784 -7.20 -36.55 23.89
CA ARG A 784 -7.46 -37.54 24.94
C ARG A 784 -8.11 -36.89 26.18
N LEU A 785 -7.76 -35.64 26.49
CA LEU A 785 -8.34 -34.90 27.60
C LEU A 785 -9.87 -34.73 27.51
N PRO A 786 -10.45 -34.11 26.45
CA PRO A 786 -11.91 -34.01 26.31
C PRO A 786 -12.58 -35.39 26.22
N TYR A 787 -11.90 -36.44 25.72
CA TYR A 787 -12.43 -37.81 25.76
C TYR A 787 -12.56 -38.36 27.18
N LEU A 788 -11.55 -38.19 28.04
CA LEU A 788 -11.62 -38.61 29.44
C LEU A 788 -12.72 -37.85 30.20
N ARG A 789 -12.83 -36.53 30.00
CA ARG A 789 -13.91 -35.70 30.57
C ARG A 789 -15.28 -36.20 30.12
N SER A 790 -15.42 -36.50 28.83
CA SER A 790 -16.64 -37.04 28.24
C SER A 790 -17.07 -38.38 28.84
N ARG A 791 -16.12 -39.29 29.07
CA ARG A 791 -16.37 -40.56 29.76
C ARG A 791 -16.75 -40.38 31.22
N ALA A 792 -16.11 -39.44 31.90
CA ALA A 792 -16.41 -39.14 33.30
C ALA A 792 -17.85 -38.63 33.46
N VAL A 793 -18.26 -37.67 32.62
CA VAL A 793 -19.64 -37.16 32.57
C VAL A 793 -20.65 -38.28 32.30
N LEU A 794 -20.35 -39.18 31.36
CA LEU A 794 -21.24 -40.30 31.04
C LEU A 794 -21.38 -41.27 32.23
N ALA A 795 -20.27 -41.58 32.91
CA ALA A 795 -20.27 -42.44 34.09
C ALA A 795 -21.04 -41.81 35.27
N GLU A 796 -20.91 -40.49 35.48
CA GLU A 796 -21.72 -39.75 36.46
C GLU A 796 -23.22 -39.86 36.17
N TRP A 797 -23.60 -39.70 34.90
CA TRP A 797 -25.00 -39.82 34.47
C TRP A 797 -25.56 -41.23 34.72
N GLU A 798 -24.74 -42.26 34.53
CA GLU A 798 -25.09 -43.66 34.77
C GLU A 798 -25.06 -44.04 36.26
N GLY A 799 -24.57 -43.15 37.13
CA GLY A 799 -24.44 -43.36 38.58
C GLY A 799 -23.23 -44.22 38.98
N ASP A 800 -22.30 -44.49 38.05
CA ASP A 800 -21.05 -45.20 38.32
C ASP A 800 -19.96 -44.21 38.78
N ASN A 801 -20.08 -43.80 40.05
CA ASN A 801 -19.16 -42.83 40.65
C ASN A 801 -17.70 -43.33 40.69
N GLU A 802 -17.46 -44.64 40.77
CA GLU A 802 -16.11 -45.20 40.82
C GLU A 802 -15.40 -45.01 39.47
N GLN A 803 -16.06 -45.34 38.37
CA GLN A 803 -15.54 -45.06 37.03
C GLN A 803 -15.41 -43.57 36.75
N ALA A 804 -16.39 -42.77 37.17
CA ALA A 804 -16.32 -41.32 37.02
C ALA A 804 -15.09 -40.72 37.72
N ILE A 805 -14.82 -41.11 38.97
CA ILE A 805 -13.64 -40.70 39.72
C ILE A 805 -12.36 -41.12 38.99
N GLY A 806 -12.29 -42.37 38.48
CA GLY A 806 -11.14 -42.85 37.73
C GLY A 806 -10.84 -41.99 36.50
N HIS A 807 -11.87 -41.68 35.70
CA HIS A 807 -11.72 -40.85 34.49
C HIS A 807 -11.35 -39.40 34.80
N TRP A 808 -11.96 -38.79 35.83
CA TRP A 808 -11.59 -37.44 36.26
C TRP A 808 -10.18 -37.35 36.81
N HIS A 809 -9.73 -38.35 37.58
CA HIS A 809 -8.38 -38.39 38.13
C HIS A 809 -7.33 -38.49 37.01
N GLU A 810 -7.59 -39.36 36.02
CA GLU A 810 -6.74 -39.48 34.85
C GLU A 810 -6.71 -38.19 34.01
N ALA A 811 -7.88 -37.55 33.81
CA ALA A 811 -7.97 -36.27 33.13
C ALA A 811 -7.20 -35.16 33.89
N ALA A 812 -7.25 -35.14 35.22
CA ALA A 812 -6.55 -34.17 36.04
C ALA A 812 -5.02 -34.31 35.91
N GLY A 813 -4.52 -35.54 35.94
CA GLY A 813 -3.10 -35.84 35.71
C GLY A 813 -2.65 -35.40 34.33
N LEU A 814 -3.41 -35.75 33.29
CA LEU A 814 -3.11 -35.36 31.92
C LEU A 814 -3.12 -33.84 31.70
N ALA A 815 -4.08 -33.11 32.30
CA ALA A 815 -4.13 -31.67 32.23
C ALA A 815 -2.91 -31.01 32.91
N ALA A 816 -2.45 -31.57 34.04
CA ALA A 816 -1.26 -31.11 34.73
C ALA A 816 0.02 -31.36 33.90
N ASP A 817 0.15 -32.55 33.31
CA ASP A 817 1.30 -32.94 32.48
C ASP A 817 1.42 -32.07 31.22
N LEU A 818 0.28 -31.70 30.63
CA LEU A 818 0.22 -30.80 29.47
C LEU A 818 0.38 -29.31 29.85
N GLY A 819 0.33 -28.98 31.15
CA GLY A 819 0.41 -27.61 31.65
C GLY A 819 -0.80 -26.76 31.26
N LEU A 820 -2.01 -27.32 31.41
CA LEU A 820 -3.30 -26.70 31.04
C LEU A 820 -4.08 -26.28 32.30
N PRO A 821 -3.70 -25.19 32.98
CA PRO A 821 -4.31 -24.79 34.25
C PRO A 821 -5.82 -24.53 34.14
N ALA A 822 -6.28 -23.97 33.01
CA ALA A 822 -7.69 -23.68 32.74
C ALA A 822 -8.57 -24.94 32.74
N GLU A 823 -8.06 -26.01 32.14
CA GLU A 823 -8.73 -27.32 32.11
C GLU A 823 -8.62 -28.00 33.47
N GLN A 824 -7.44 -27.93 34.10
CA GLN A 824 -7.13 -28.63 35.34
C GLN A 824 -8.03 -28.17 36.50
N TRP A 825 -8.24 -26.87 36.70
CA TRP A 825 -9.11 -26.43 37.81
C TRP A 825 -10.57 -26.85 37.62
N GLN A 826 -11.06 -26.87 36.37
CA GLN A 826 -12.43 -27.31 36.06
C GLN A 826 -12.59 -28.80 36.34
N ILE A 827 -11.60 -29.60 35.93
CA ILE A 827 -11.56 -31.04 36.19
C ILE A 827 -11.50 -31.32 37.70
N GLN A 828 -10.65 -30.59 38.44
CA GLN A 828 -10.55 -30.72 39.89
C GLN A 828 -11.85 -30.34 40.60
N ALA A 829 -12.55 -29.31 40.11
CA ALA A 829 -13.86 -28.94 40.62
C ALA A 829 -14.93 -30.01 40.34
N ALA A 830 -14.91 -30.63 39.16
CA ALA A 830 -15.80 -31.76 38.83
C ALA A 830 -15.51 -32.98 39.70
N LEU A 831 -14.23 -33.35 39.83
CA LEU A 831 -13.78 -34.44 40.70
C LEU A 831 -14.21 -34.21 42.16
N GLY A 832 -14.10 -32.96 42.65
CA GLY A 832 -14.58 -32.57 43.98
C GLY A 832 -16.07 -32.84 44.20
N ARG A 833 -16.92 -32.50 43.21
CA ARG A 833 -18.36 -32.77 43.26
C ARG A 833 -18.67 -34.27 43.30
N VAL A 834 -18.00 -35.08 42.48
CA VAL A 834 -18.22 -36.54 42.46
C VAL A 834 -17.77 -37.19 43.77
N TYR A 835 -16.67 -36.75 44.35
CA TYR A 835 -16.25 -37.21 45.68
C TYR A 835 -17.26 -36.86 46.77
N GLU A 836 -17.86 -35.67 46.69
CA GLU A 836 -18.86 -35.21 47.66
C GLU A 836 -20.13 -36.07 47.59
N VAL A 837 -20.64 -36.33 46.38
CA VAL A 837 -21.77 -37.26 46.12
C VAL A 837 -21.45 -38.68 46.62
N SER A 838 -20.18 -39.09 46.54
CA SER A 838 -19.70 -40.41 47.00
C SER A 838 -19.39 -40.48 48.50
N GLY A 839 -19.59 -39.39 49.26
CA GLY A 839 -19.29 -39.32 50.70
C GLY A 839 -17.80 -39.25 51.06
N GLN A 840 -16.92 -39.03 50.08
CA GLN A 840 -15.46 -38.95 50.25
C GLN A 840 -15.02 -37.51 50.56
N HIS A 841 -15.44 -36.97 51.71
CA HIS A 841 -15.27 -35.55 52.05
C HIS A 841 -13.80 -35.06 52.11
N VAL A 842 -12.85 -35.91 52.50
CA VAL A 842 -11.43 -35.54 52.56
C VAL A 842 -10.87 -35.32 51.15
N GLN A 843 -11.17 -36.24 50.24
CA GLN A 843 -10.79 -36.16 48.84
C GLN A 843 -11.49 -35.00 48.14
N ALA A 844 -12.78 -34.77 48.42
CA ALA A 844 -13.52 -33.62 47.91
C ALA A 844 -12.85 -32.29 48.30
N ARG A 845 -12.46 -32.15 49.59
CA ARG A 845 -11.75 -30.96 50.08
C ARG A 845 -10.40 -30.76 49.39
N ALA A 846 -9.66 -31.84 49.17
CA ALA A 846 -8.37 -31.78 48.48
C ALA A 846 -8.54 -31.33 47.01
N ALA A 847 -9.51 -31.89 46.30
CA ALA A 847 -9.80 -31.54 44.90
C ALA A 847 -10.25 -30.08 44.76
N PHE A 848 -11.19 -29.62 45.59
CA PHE A 848 -11.60 -28.21 45.59
C PHE A 848 -10.46 -27.26 46.00
N GLY A 849 -9.65 -27.64 47.00
CA GLY A 849 -8.48 -26.87 47.40
C GLY A 849 -7.46 -26.68 46.27
N GLU A 850 -7.21 -27.74 45.49
CA GLU A 850 -6.35 -27.68 44.33
C GLU A 850 -6.94 -26.82 43.21
N ALA A 851 -8.25 -26.92 42.94
CA ALA A 851 -8.93 -26.05 41.99
C ALA A 851 -8.79 -24.56 42.37
N VAL A 852 -8.98 -24.23 43.65
CA VAL A 852 -8.82 -22.86 44.17
C VAL A 852 -7.38 -22.37 44.02
N ARG A 853 -6.39 -23.22 44.33
CA ARG A 853 -4.96 -22.87 44.17
C ARG A 853 -4.65 -22.49 42.72
N ILE A 854 -5.16 -23.24 41.75
CA ILE A 854 -4.96 -22.99 40.32
C ILE A 854 -5.67 -21.70 39.89
N ILE A 855 -6.94 -21.50 40.29
CA ILE A 855 -7.71 -20.28 40.01
C ILE A 855 -6.98 -19.05 40.54
N GLN A 856 -6.44 -19.11 41.76
CA GLN A 856 -5.68 -18.01 42.35
C GLN A 856 -4.39 -17.72 41.59
N GLY A 857 -3.69 -18.75 41.11
CA GLY A 857 -2.53 -18.59 40.24
C GLY A 857 -2.88 -17.89 38.93
N LEU A 858 -3.95 -18.33 38.26
CA LEU A 858 -4.45 -17.69 37.04
C LEU A 858 -4.88 -16.24 37.25
N ALA A 859 -5.51 -15.94 38.39
CA ALA A 859 -5.95 -14.59 38.72
C ALA A 859 -4.76 -13.66 39.00
N GLN A 860 -3.68 -14.15 39.63
CA GLN A 860 -2.48 -13.34 39.93
C GLN A 860 -1.83 -12.74 38.68
N ASP A 861 -1.92 -13.42 37.55
CA ASP A 861 -1.36 -12.98 36.27
C ASP A 861 -2.26 -11.95 35.53
N ILE A 862 -3.44 -11.62 36.09
CA ILE A 862 -4.34 -10.58 35.56
C ILE A 862 -4.02 -9.25 36.25
N GLU A 863 -3.26 -8.40 35.57
CA GLU A 863 -2.77 -7.12 36.14
C GLU A 863 -3.86 -6.06 36.33
N ASP A 864 -4.89 -6.06 35.47
CA ASP A 864 -5.97 -5.08 35.52
C ASP A 864 -6.96 -5.42 36.65
N GLU A 865 -7.08 -4.51 37.63
CA GLU A 865 -7.90 -4.73 38.84
C GLU A 865 -9.38 -5.04 38.53
N ALA A 866 -9.94 -4.42 37.49
CA ALA A 866 -11.34 -4.63 37.12
C ALA A 866 -11.53 -6.02 36.47
N ARG A 867 -10.64 -6.42 35.55
CA ARG A 867 -10.63 -7.77 34.98
C ARG A 867 -10.38 -8.84 36.03
N HIS A 868 -9.43 -8.60 36.94
CA HIS A 868 -9.13 -9.51 38.04
C HIS A 868 -10.37 -9.75 38.93
N ALA A 869 -11.03 -8.67 39.36
CA ALA A 869 -12.24 -8.76 40.16
C ALA A 869 -13.39 -9.45 39.42
N HIS A 870 -13.58 -9.14 38.14
CA HIS A 870 -14.61 -9.76 37.30
C HIS A 870 -14.38 -11.27 37.11
N PHE A 871 -13.13 -11.68 36.86
CA PHE A 871 -12.75 -13.09 36.70
C PHE A 871 -13.10 -13.91 37.96
N LEU A 872 -12.74 -13.42 39.14
CA LEU A 872 -13.04 -14.11 40.41
C LEU A 872 -14.53 -14.08 40.79
N ALA A 873 -15.27 -13.08 40.32
CA ALA A 873 -16.71 -12.95 40.56
C ALA A 873 -17.57 -13.79 39.60
N SER A 874 -16.97 -14.34 38.53
CA SER A 874 -17.71 -15.13 37.54
C SER A 874 -18.40 -16.36 38.17
N PRO A 875 -19.65 -16.70 37.81
CA PRO A 875 -20.42 -17.75 38.48
C PRO A 875 -19.70 -19.12 38.61
N PRO A 876 -19.05 -19.68 37.57
CA PRO A 876 -18.37 -20.98 37.69
C PRO A 876 -17.21 -20.97 38.68
N ILE A 877 -16.46 -19.86 38.71
CA ILE A 877 -15.31 -19.68 39.60
C ILE A 877 -15.79 -19.40 41.03
N HIS A 878 -16.76 -18.51 41.17
CA HIS A 878 -17.31 -18.12 42.45
C HIS A 878 -17.93 -19.32 43.19
N GLN A 879 -18.63 -20.21 42.49
CA GLN A 879 -19.18 -21.44 43.07
C GLN A 879 -18.10 -22.35 43.66
N VAL A 880 -16.97 -22.50 42.96
CA VAL A 880 -15.82 -23.30 43.44
C VAL A 880 -15.18 -22.64 44.67
N LEU A 881 -14.98 -21.32 44.64
CA LEU A 881 -14.45 -20.56 45.78
C LEU A 881 -15.36 -20.67 47.01
N GLN A 882 -16.68 -20.57 46.83
CA GLN A 882 -17.67 -20.72 47.89
C GLN A 882 -17.69 -22.14 48.47
N HIS A 883 -17.69 -23.17 47.61
CA HIS A 883 -17.67 -24.57 48.06
C HIS A 883 -16.41 -24.89 48.86
N ALA A 884 -15.23 -24.45 48.39
CA ALA A 884 -13.99 -24.61 49.15
C ALA A 884 -14.06 -23.91 50.51
N HIS A 885 -14.66 -22.72 50.60
CA HIS A 885 -14.87 -22.01 51.86
C HIS A 885 -15.80 -22.76 52.80
N TRP A 886 -16.92 -23.28 52.29
CA TRP A 886 -17.89 -24.03 53.08
C TRP A 886 -17.31 -25.34 53.62
N VAL A 887 -16.61 -26.11 52.77
CA VAL A 887 -15.93 -27.35 53.17
C VAL A 887 -14.77 -27.07 54.16
N SER A 888 -14.16 -25.88 54.10
CA SER A 888 -13.13 -25.47 55.06
C SER A 888 -13.66 -25.02 56.42
N SER A 889 -14.90 -24.50 56.47
CA SER A 889 -15.54 -23.92 57.66
C SER A 889 -16.52 -24.86 58.38
N SER A 890 -16.88 -25.99 57.78
CA SER A 890 -17.78 -27.01 58.35
C SER A 890 -17.09 -27.98 59.34
N THR A 891 -15.92 -27.59 59.87
CA THR A 891 -15.27 -28.19 61.05
C THR A 891 -15.81 -27.58 62.33
#